data_AF-A0A6F9DL85-F1
#
_entry.id   AF-A0A6F9DL85-F1
#
_cell.length_a   1.000
_cell.length_b   1.000
_cell.length_c   1.000
_cell.angle_alpha   90.00
_cell.angle_beta   90.00
_cell.angle_gamma   90.00
#
_symmetry.space_group_name_H-M   'P 1'
#
loop_
_entity.id
_entity.type
_entity.pdbx_description
1 polymer ?
#
loop_
_entity_poly.entity_id
_entity_poly.type
_entity_poly.pdbx_seq_one_letter_code
_entity_poly.pdbx_strand_id
1 'polypeptide(L)'
;MNFAKHVLVMLVLFISAKHSSSLDTSHPGQLLNGEVFPLDKRKSSEVTQQLGDTPISYSDKGLHNANENTSIHVSEIPNEYIVVFDGYYTQSDRKNYVEEAMRSMYISDKQWGIMPRFNPAQKFPSDFDILQVHPKIKAKDILTKLTHHRIKSISTQKLVHCNMLSFNENDARPDIQNTNESHLIRKSRQLSVNNERHMNKLSLKSHSRAPLKAIPKQGQITQLLQAPRLWESGYTGKGVNVAIFDTGLPVNHPHFKNIKERTDWTDEKTADDGLGHGTFVASVIGGSYQDCPGLAPDADLFIFRVFTNNQVSYTSWFLDAFNYAILKKMNILNLSIGGPDFMDQPFVEKVWELTANHIIMISAIGNDGPLYGTLNNPADQMDVIGVGGIDYNDNIARFSSRGMTTWELPAGYGRLKPDIVTYGSTVRGSGLHGGCRSLSGTSVASPVVAGAVALLLSSTKEKTNRQLINPASVKQALMESAERLPKANMFEQGQGKLDLIKAYQVLNFYEPQISLVPSYLDFTECPYMWPYCTQPLYYTGIPVTANVTIINGMGVVGKIKSPPVWHPYAMQNGDKIQVSFSYSEVLWPWSGYMALSISVKKHAANWEGIVQGHVELTVTSPRSQERVLLTEDNAEEQTSVVKFFIKVSVIPVPPREKRILWDQFHNLRYPPGYFPRDNLKMKNDPLDWNGDHIHTNFHDMYQHLRTSGYYLEVLGQPFTCFDAKNYGQLLIVDPEEEYFPEEITKLQKDVLDGLNVIVFAEWYNTSVMAKVKFYDENTRRWWMPETGGCNAPALNSLLQPYGIALSDRVYDGDFTVAGHEMYYASGTALAKFPKGSFVMQENLRDQGGEVVTGHEAALIKNVPILGLHEIPMKRAGRLAVYGDSNCLDSAHMTKDCFWLLDAILQFTNKGTISPSLKSTHTGSFIESLPYPVSDAGELPKRMDGNHLFKFSKVLESHLGEPRAKSVPQCLNVSWTVGVVLNETSPLYMWERQRILSVEIGDTAPLRHINSAGNYKQQNVPQIDSVSLDSVYAHKFRAFFHGLFLFFALLIVYFLFRRSLNRHRRRWSPRLLLRCCFLWFNALRSKISGSHDQWQHDVTIHSKYKPKTPHAREVRTSQIRSLISPSSNFVKPNLHDLHSV
;
A
#
# COMPACT_ATOMS: atom_id res chain seq x y z
N MET A 1 20.18 -13.06 -1.55
CA MET A 1 19.72 -14.39 -1.07
C MET A 1 20.20 -14.71 0.35
N ASN A 2 21.51 -14.75 0.66
CA ASN A 2 21.94 -15.17 2.01
C ASN A 2 21.61 -14.18 3.16
N PHE A 3 21.40 -12.89 2.88
CA PHE A 3 21.03 -11.91 3.91
C PHE A 3 19.55 -12.01 4.34
N ALA A 4 18.64 -12.24 3.38
CA ALA A 4 17.22 -12.51 3.68
C ALA A 4 17.04 -13.78 4.52
N LYS A 5 17.92 -14.78 4.33
CA LYS A 5 18.01 -15.99 5.18
C LYS A 5 18.66 -15.76 6.55
N HIS A 6 19.04 -14.54 6.93
CA HIS A 6 19.55 -14.24 8.27
C HIS A 6 18.64 -13.30 9.04
N VAL A 7 17.99 -12.33 8.37
CA VAL A 7 16.92 -11.54 8.99
C VAL A 7 15.72 -12.44 9.37
N LEU A 8 15.29 -13.34 8.47
CA LEU A 8 14.21 -14.30 8.74
C LEU A 8 14.61 -15.45 9.69
N VAL A 9 15.89 -15.57 10.07
CA VAL A 9 16.38 -16.64 10.96
C VAL A 9 16.76 -16.12 12.35
N MET A 10 17.06 -14.83 12.50
CA MET A 10 17.30 -14.22 13.82
C MET A 10 16.03 -14.09 14.67
N LEU A 11 14.87 -13.83 14.04
CA LEU A 11 13.56 -13.92 14.71
C LEU A 11 13.20 -15.35 15.14
N VAL A 12 13.84 -16.37 14.55
CA VAL A 12 13.56 -17.80 14.78
C VAL A 12 14.48 -18.44 15.84
N LEU A 13 15.58 -17.78 16.25
CA LEU A 13 16.57 -18.37 17.16
C LEU A 13 16.44 -17.99 18.64
N PHE A 14 15.65 -16.95 19.00
CA PHE A 14 15.50 -16.56 20.41
C PHE A 14 14.36 -17.24 21.18
N ILE A 15 13.46 -17.95 20.50
CA ILE A 15 12.33 -18.67 21.14
C ILE A 15 12.67 -20.16 21.44
N SER A 16 13.80 -20.68 20.95
CA SER A 16 14.16 -22.12 21.09
C SER A 16 15.49 -22.41 21.81
N ALA A 17 16.05 -21.45 22.55
CA ALA A 17 17.37 -21.58 23.18
C ALA A 17 17.39 -21.26 24.70
N LYS A 18 16.43 -21.77 25.47
CA LYS A 18 16.52 -21.77 26.95
C LYS A 18 15.89 -22.96 27.68
N HIS A 19 15.87 -24.13 27.04
CA HIS A 19 15.50 -25.40 27.67
C HIS A 19 16.45 -26.56 27.28
N SER A 20 17.67 -26.54 27.84
CA SER A 20 18.41 -27.78 28.13
C SER A 20 19.53 -27.55 29.16
N SER A 21 19.25 -27.83 30.43
CA SER A 21 20.27 -28.24 31.40
C SER A 21 19.68 -29.34 32.29
N SER A 22 20.11 -30.57 32.00
CA SER A 22 20.01 -31.81 32.78
C SER A 22 20.47 -31.65 34.24
N LEU A 23 20.17 -32.53 35.22
CA LEU A 23 19.36 -33.75 35.35
C LEU A 23 19.18 -34.07 36.87
N ASP A 24 18.42 -35.12 37.20
CA ASP A 24 18.34 -35.82 38.51
C ASP A 24 17.68 -35.04 39.69
N THR A 25 16.88 -35.64 40.60
CA THR A 25 16.70 -37.05 41.04
C THR A 25 15.25 -37.44 41.44
N SER A 26 14.91 -38.74 41.30
CA SER A 26 14.08 -39.62 42.19
C SER A 26 12.56 -39.41 42.50
N HIS A 27 11.81 -40.51 42.29
CA HIS A 27 10.47 -40.95 42.78
C HIS A 27 10.21 -40.91 44.32
N PRO A 28 9.04 -41.38 44.87
CA PRO A 28 7.62 -41.07 44.60
C PRO A 28 6.73 -40.96 45.90
N GLY A 29 5.40 -40.73 45.78
CA GLY A 29 4.40 -40.99 46.86
C GLY A 29 3.14 -40.10 46.75
N GLN A 30 1.95 -40.61 46.42
CA GLN A 30 0.93 -41.32 47.24
C GLN A 30 0.04 -40.44 48.17
N LEU A 31 -1.26 -40.42 47.83
CA LEU A 31 -2.47 -40.40 48.68
C LEU A 31 -2.64 -39.33 49.80
N LEU A 32 -3.77 -38.61 49.77
CA LEU A 32 -4.92 -38.88 50.66
C LEU A 32 -6.18 -38.05 50.34
N ASN A 33 -7.34 -38.56 50.78
CA ASN A 33 -8.70 -38.00 50.55
C ASN A 33 -9.08 -36.89 51.54
N GLY A 34 -10.14 -36.12 51.24
CA GLY A 34 -10.63 -35.02 52.11
C GLY A 34 -11.98 -34.40 51.72
N GLU A 35 -13.01 -35.23 51.61
CA GLU A 35 -14.46 -34.94 51.81
C GLU A 35 -14.78 -33.90 52.94
N VAL A 36 -15.91 -33.16 53.06
CA VAL A 36 -17.30 -33.31 52.55
C VAL A 36 -18.16 -32.00 52.79
N PHE A 37 -18.89 -31.49 51.76
CA PHE A 37 -20.24 -30.82 51.77
C PHE A 37 -20.54 -29.50 52.62
N PRO A 38 -21.78 -28.91 52.66
CA PRO A 38 -22.36 -28.06 51.60
C PRO A 38 -23.28 -26.86 52.04
N LEU A 39 -23.78 -26.04 51.07
CA LEU A 39 -25.04 -25.20 51.09
C LEU A 39 -25.18 -24.09 52.18
N ASP A 40 -25.86 -22.95 52.00
CA ASP A 40 -27.12 -22.68 51.28
C ASP A 40 -27.38 -21.16 50.95
N LYS A 41 -28.29 -20.91 49.99
CA LYS A 41 -29.09 -19.68 49.63
C LYS A 41 -28.62 -18.21 49.85
N ARG A 42 -28.49 -17.51 48.69
CA ARG A 42 -29.11 -16.21 48.27
C ARG A 42 -29.57 -15.18 49.34
N LYS A 43 -29.03 -13.95 49.29
CA LYS A 43 -29.72 -12.74 48.72
C LYS A 43 -28.86 -11.46 48.73
N SER A 44 -29.22 -10.56 47.82
CA SER A 44 -28.75 -9.19 47.52
C SER A 44 -28.66 -8.18 48.68
N SER A 45 -27.64 -7.32 48.66
CA SER A 45 -27.77 -5.84 48.76
C SER A 45 -26.44 -5.11 48.50
N GLU A 46 -26.51 -3.86 48.04
CA GLU A 46 -25.37 -2.95 47.81
C GLU A 46 -24.68 -2.50 49.11
N VAL A 47 -23.34 -2.36 49.12
CA VAL A 47 -22.62 -1.40 49.98
C VAL A 47 -21.36 -0.88 49.28
N THR A 48 -21.27 0.45 49.12
CA THR A 48 -20.04 1.19 48.79
C THR A 48 -19.11 1.35 49.99
N GLN A 49 -17.79 1.17 49.82
CA GLN A 49 -16.74 1.84 50.61
C GLN A 49 -15.42 1.91 49.80
N GLN A 50 -14.89 3.11 49.57
CA GLN A 50 -13.78 3.74 50.35
C GLN A 50 -12.43 3.03 50.23
N LEU A 51 -11.54 3.59 49.40
CA LEU A 51 -10.09 3.53 49.59
C LEU A 51 -9.64 4.93 50.01
N GLY A 52 -8.99 5.02 51.17
CA GLY A 52 -8.46 6.27 51.73
C GLY A 52 -6.96 6.39 51.53
N ASP A 53 -6.45 7.61 51.64
CA ASP A 53 -5.03 7.92 51.51
C ASP A 53 -4.18 7.27 52.60
N THR A 54 -3.01 6.73 52.23
CA THR A 54 -1.80 6.75 53.08
C THR A 54 -0.56 6.53 52.20
N PRO A 55 0.51 7.32 52.36
CA PRO A 55 1.68 7.23 51.49
C PRO A 55 2.65 6.14 51.95
N ILE A 56 3.10 5.29 51.02
CA ILE A 56 4.19 4.34 51.26
C ILE A 56 5.50 4.99 50.81
N SER A 57 6.36 5.34 51.76
CA SER A 57 7.74 5.74 51.51
C SER A 57 8.61 4.52 51.21
N TYR A 58 9.43 4.58 50.16
CA TYR A 58 10.60 3.71 49.99
C TYR A 58 11.87 4.47 50.33
N SER A 59 12.76 3.83 51.08
CA SER A 59 13.97 4.43 51.64
C SER A 59 15.19 4.20 50.75
N ASP A 60 15.88 5.29 50.44
CA ASP A 60 17.17 5.26 49.74
C ASP A 60 18.29 4.82 50.68
N LYS A 61 19.07 3.80 50.27
CA LYS A 61 20.40 3.50 50.83
C LYS A 61 21.36 2.96 49.76
N GLY A 62 22.00 3.90 49.06
CA GLY A 62 23.42 3.78 48.72
C GLY A 62 23.79 3.45 47.27
N LEU A 63 24.00 4.49 46.45
CA LEU A 63 25.29 4.74 45.79
C LEU A 63 25.38 6.19 45.24
N HIS A 64 26.34 6.98 45.74
CA HIS A 64 26.85 8.21 45.10
C HIS A 64 27.86 7.82 44.00
N ASN A 65 28.14 8.53 42.89
CA ASN A 65 27.62 9.71 42.18
C ASN A 65 27.96 9.43 40.67
N ALA A 66 27.41 10.07 39.63
CA ALA A 66 26.66 11.31 39.55
C ALA A 66 25.48 11.17 38.56
N ASN A 67 24.34 11.78 38.89
CA ASN A 67 23.14 11.81 38.06
C ASN A 67 22.84 13.25 37.64
N GLU A 68 22.77 13.52 36.33
CA GLU A 68 22.00 14.64 35.79
C GLU A 68 20.58 14.12 35.50
N ASN A 69 19.72 14.16 36.52
CA ASN A 69 18.33 13.70 36.40
C ASN A 69 17.43 14.84 35.91
N THR A 70 16.88 14.72 34.70
CA THR A 70 15.67 15.45 34.29
C THR A 70 14.48 14.95 35.10
N SER A 71 13.88 15.79 35.94
CA SER A 71 12.61 15.47 36.61
C SER A 71 11.42 16.00 35.80
N ILE A 72 10.51 15.09 35.44
CA ILE A 72 9.21 15.42 34.87
C ILE A 72 8.19 15.42 36.01
N HIS A 73 7.61 16.58 36.31
CA HIS A 73 6.54 16.70 37.29
C HIS A 73 5.20 16.91 36.56
N VAL A 74 4.30 15.94 36.72
CA VAL A 74 2.92 16.03 36.22
C VAL A 74 2.02 16.47 37.37
N SER A 75 1.33 17.59 37.21
CA SER A 75 0.33 18.11 38.16
C SER A 75 -1.02 18.28 37.47
N GLU A 76 -2.12 17.97 38.16
CA GLU A 76 -3.46 18.25 37.62
C GLU A 76 -3.80 19.73 37.79
N ILE A 77 -4.40 20.34 36.77
CA ILE A 77 -4.86 21.73 36.85
C ILE A 77 -6.26 21.72 37.49
N PRO A 78 -6.45 22.36 38.65
CA PRO A 78 -7.71 22.28 39.36
C PRO A 78 -8.82 23.03 38.61
N ASN A 79 -9.94 22.33 38.41
CA ASN A 79 -11.16 22.82 37.76
C ASN A 79 -11.09 23.04 36.24
N GLU A 80 -10.06 22.50 35.58
CA GLU A 80 -9.96 22.45 34.12
C GLU A 80 -10.07 21.00 33.62
N TYR A 81 -10.96 20.78 32.66
CA TYR A 81 -11.27 19.46 32.12
C TYR A 81 -11.20 19.50 30.59
N ILE A 82 -10.60 18.48 29.99
CA ILE A 82 -10.60 18.30 28.54
C ILE A 82 -11.87 17.54 28.19
N VAL A 83 -12.73 18.14 27.36
CA VAL A 83 -13.94 17.51 26.81
C VAL A 83 -13.65 17.12 25.37
N VAL A 84 -13.77 15.84 25.04
CA VAL A 84 -13.57 15.28 23.70
C VAL A 84 -14.93 14.86 23.14
N PHE A 85 -15.18 15.19 21.88
CA PHE A 85 -16.41 14.95 21.15
C PHE A 85 -16.32 13.69 20.25
N ASP A 86 -17.46 13.24 19.73
CA ASP A 86 -17.55 12.10 18.79
C ASP A 86 -17.15 12.44 17.34
N GLY A 87 -16.86 13.72 17.06
CA GLY A 87 -16.45 14.22 15.75
C GLY A 87 -15.97 15.68 15.78
N TYR A 88 -15.61 16.21 14.61
CA TYR A 88 -15.15 17.60 14.46
C TYR A 88 -16.33 18.55 14.24
N TYR A 89 -16.56 19.45 15.21
CA TYR A 89 -17.70 20.37 15.20
C TYR A 89 -17.26 21.84 15.32
N THR A 90 -18.11 22.79 14.96
CA THR A 90 -17.80 24.23 15.10
C THR A 90 -17.79 24.67 16.58
N GLN A 91 -17.19 25.83 16.88
CA GLN A 91 -17.16 26.34 18.27
C GLN A 91 -18.57 26.58 18.83
N SER A 92 -19.53 26.99 17.99
CA SER A 92 -20.94 27.14 18.38
C SER A 92 -21.59 25.81 18.74
N ASP A 93 -21.40 24.78 17.92
CA ASP A 93 -22.05 23.47 18.12
C ASP A 93 -21.53 22.78 19.38
N ARG A 94 -20.21 22.77 19.59
CA ARG A 94 -19.57 22.21 20.79
C ARG A 94 -20.02 22.92 22.06
N LYS A 95 -20.12 24.25 22.01
CA LYS A 95 -20.67 25.02 23.13
C LYS A 95 -22.12 24.60 23.42
N ASN A 96 -22.96 24.44 22.40
CA ASN A 96 -24.35 24.00 22.58
C ASN A 96 -24.43 22.59 23.20
N TYR A 97 -23.58 21.64 22.78
CA TYR A 97 -23.54 20.28 23.35
C TYR A 97 -23.11 20.28 24.83
N VAL A 98 -22.11 21.08 25.19
CA VAL A 98 -21.68 21.23 26.59
C VAL A 98 -22.72 21.98 27.42
N GLU A 99 -23.41 22.97 26.85
CA GLU A 99 -24.50 23.69 27.52
C GLU A 99 -25.71 22.78 27.78
N GLU A 100 -26.09 21.93 26.83
CA GLU A 100 -27.11 20.90 27.01
C GLU A 100 -26.73 19.88 28.10
N ALA A 101 -25.47 19.41 28.09
CA ALA A 101 -24.92 18.53 29.14
C ALA A 101 -24.96 19.20 30.53
N MET A 102 -24.54 20.47 30.64
CA MET A 102 -24.54 21.23 31.90
C MET A 102 -25.95 21.49 32.44
N ARG A 103 -26.93 21.78 31.56
CA ARG A 103 -28.33 21.94 31.94
C ARG A 103 -28.92 20.67 32.55
N SER A 104 -28.54 19.49 32.04
CA SER A 104 -28.94 18.19 32.62
C SER A 104 -28.44 17.99 34.06
N MET A 105 -27.33 18.66 34.42
CA MET A 105 -26.72 18.65 35.75
C MET A 105 -27.21 19.77 36.68
N TYR A 106 -28.17 20.60 36.24
CA TYR A 106 -28.63 21.81 36.94
C TYR A 106 -27.51 22.85 37.23
N ILE A 107 -26.47 22.87 36.40
CA ILE A 107 -25.36 23.85 36.50
C ILE A 107 -25.73 25.08 35.65
N SER A 108 -25.55 26.28 36.21
CA SER A 108 -25.85 27.54 35.52
C SER A 108 -24.71 27.97 34.59
N ASP A 109 -25.03 28.60 33.46
CA ASP A 109 -24.08 29.15 32.46
C ASP A 109 -23.10 30.20 33.01
N LYS A 110 -23.30 30.67 34.25
CA LYS A 110 -22.35 31.55 34.98
C LYS A 110 -21.33 30.78 35.83
N GLN A 111 -21.39 29.45 35.83
CA GLN A 111 -20.56 28.57 36.67
C GLN A 111 -19.58 27.71 35.87
N TRP A 112 -19.52 27.90 34.56
CA TRP A 112 -18.58 27.23 33.66
C TRP A 112 -18.30 28.10 32.44
N GLY A 113 -17.24 27.79 31.70
CA GLY A 113 -16.93 28.38 30.41
C GLY A 113 -15.95 27.53 29.61
N ILE A 114 -15.98 27.64 28.29
CA ILE A 114 -14.96 27.05 27.42
C ILE A 114 -13.79 28.03 27.36
N MET A 115 -12.58 27.54 27.60
CA MET A 115 -11.36 28.36 27.52
C MET A 115 -11.12 28.79 26.06
N PRO A 116 -11.01 30.10 25.77
CA PRO A 116 -10.80 30.58 24.41
C PRO A 116 -9.42 30.18 23.89
N ARG A 117 -9.38 29.57 22.70
CA ARG A 117 -8.15 29.21 22.00
C ARG A 117 -7.68 30.37 21.14
N PHE A 118 -6.68 31.13 21.60
CA PHE A 118 -6.12 32.26 20.83
C PHE A 118 -5.09 31.80 19.79
N ASN A 119 -5.53 31.10 18.74
CA ASN A 119 -4.67 30.66 17.64
C ASN A 119 -5.41 30.70 16.28
N PRO A 120 -4.70 30.64 15.14
CA PRO A 120 -5.34 30.66 13.81
C PRO A 120 -6.34 29.53 13.57
N ALA A 121 -6.21 28.41 14.30
CA ALA A 121 -7.11 27.27 14.21
C ALA A 121 -8.45 27.46 14.94
N GLN A 122 -8.63 28.52 15.74
CA GLN A 122 -9.86 28.76 16.52
C GLN A 122 -11.15 28.73 15.68
N LYS A 123 -11.07 29.21 14.44
CA LYS A 123 -12.20 29.32 13.50
C LYS A 123 -12.56 27.98 12.81
N PHE A 124 -11.76 26.93 12.98
CA PHE A 124 -11.96 25.63 12.35
C PHE A 124 -12.72 24.65 13.26
N PRO A 125 -13.38 23.62 12.70
CA PRO A 125 -13.93 22.52 13.48
C PRO A 125 -12.87 21.82 14.33
N SER A 126 -13.27 21.34 15.50
CA SER A 126 -12.39 20.66 16.46
C SER A 126 -13.19 19.56 17.16
N ASP A 127 -12.49 18.52 17.60
CA ASP A 127 -12.98 17.36 18.33
C ASP A 127 -12.76 17.47 19.85
N PHE A 128 -12.17 18.56 20.36
CA PHE A 128 -12.05 18.82 21.79
C PHE A 128 -12.24 20.30 22.14
N ASP A 129 -12.52 20.58 23.41
CA ASP A 129 -12.39 21.89 24.05
C ASP A 129 -11.92 21.74 25.50
N ILE A 130 -11.34 22.82 26.06
CA ILE A 130 -11.01 22.91 27.49
C ILE A 130 -12.17 23.59 28.21
N LEU A 131 -12.74 22.89 29.18
CA LEU A 131 -13.83 23.33 30.04
C LEU A 131 -13.27 23.81 31.38
N GLN A 132 -13.44 25.09 31.68
CA GLN A 132 -13.16 25.66 32.99
C GLN A 132 -14.45 25.72 33.81
N VAL A 133 -14.43 25.18 35.04
CA VAL A 133 -15.61 25.04 35.90
C VAL A 133 -15.40 25.83 37.21
N HIS A 134 -16.47 26.36 37.79
CA HIS A 134 -16.37 27.08 39.07
C HIS A 134 -15.89 26.13 40.20
N PRO A 135 -14.91 26.52 41.04
CA PRO A 135 -14.33 25.70 42.12
C PRO A 135 -15.26 25.16 43.22
N LYS A 136 -16.58 25.36 43.10
CA LYS A 136 -17.60 24.86 44.03
C LYS A 136 -18.23 23.54 43.54
N ILE A 137 -18.00 23.17 42.29
CA ILE A 137 -18.49 21.94 41.68
C ILE A 137 -17.40 20.87 41.84
N LYS A 138 -17.76 19.67 42.31
CA LYS A 138 -16.77 18.62 42.59
C LYS A 138 -16.32 17.95 41.29
N ALA A 139 -15.02 17.71 41.15
CA ALA A 139 -14.44 17.05 39.98
C ALA A 139 -15.10 15.70 39.64
N LYS A 140 -15.45 14.91 40.68
CA LYS A 140 -16.16 13.64 40.51
C LYS A 140 -17.53 13.80 39.83
N ASP A 141 -18.25 14.90 40.07
CA ASP A 141 -19.55 15.13 39.44
C ASP A 141 -19.39 15.43 37.94
N ILE A 142 -18.42 16.25 37.54
CA ILE A 142 -18.11 16.50 36.12
C ILE A 142 -17.67 15.21 35.41
N LEU A 143 -16.70 14.48 35.97
CA LEU A 143 -16.12 13.28 35.35
C LEU A 143 -17.08 12.08 35.27
N THR A 144 -18.22 12.08 35.97
CA THR A 144 -19.15 10.94 36.00
C THR A 144 -20.58 11.24 35.56
N LYS A 145 -21.00 12.51 35.53
CA LYS A 145 -22.39 12.91 35.22
C LYS A 145 -22.53 13.82 34.01
N LEU A 146 -21.45 14.46 33.53
CA LEU A 146 -21.51 15.29 32.33
C LEU A 146 -21.52 14.38 31.11
N THR A 147 -22.71 14.01 30.65
CA THR A 147 -22.91 13.07 29.54
C THR A 147 -23.81 13.68 28.48
N HIS A 148 -23.43 13.49 27.22
CA HIS A 148 -24.18 13.93 26.05
C HIS A 148 -23.83 13.01 24.88
N HIS A 149 -24.76 12.78 23.96
CA HIS A 149 -24.57 11.85 22.85
C HIS A 149 -23.42 12.23 21.90
N ARG A 150 -22.97 13.49 21.92
CA ARG A 150 -21.81 14.00 21.15
C ARG A 150 -20.52 14.13 21.97
N ILE A 151 -20.55 13.86 23.27
CA ILE A 151 -19.35 13.90 24.13
C ILE A 151 -18.82 12.47 24.30
N LYS A 152 -17.64 12.22 23.75
CA LYS A 152 -16.96 10.92 23.73
C LYS A 152 -16.26 10.61 25.04
N SER A 153 -15.58 11.60 25.63
CA SER A 153 -14.88 11.43 26.91
C SER A 153 -14.55 12.77 27.59
N ILE A 154 -14.31 12.72 28.90
CA ILE A 154 -13.89 13.86 29.71
C ILE A 154 -12.74 13.44 30.62
N SER A 155 -11.68 14.25 30.70
CA SER A 155 -10.53 14.00 31.56
C SER A 155 -10.08 15.26 32.31
N THR A 156 -9.33 15.10 33.40
CA THR A 156 -8.65 16.22 34.07
C THR A 156 -7.55 16.77 33.17
N GLN A 157 -7.43 18.10 33.07
CA GLN A 157 -6.30 18.71 32.38
C GLN A 157 -5.03 18.56 33.24
N LYS A 158 -3.94 18.15 32.60
CA LYS A 158 -2.65 17.90 33.27
C LYS A 158 -1.60 18.87 32.74
N LEU A 159 -0.94 19.55 33.67
CA LEU A 159 0.25 20.34 33.41
C LEU A 159 1.48 19.45 33.56
N VAL A 160 2.34 19.45 32.54
CA VAL A 160 3.62 18.73 32.58
C VAL A 160 4.74 19.75 32.69
N HIS A 161 5.37 19.83 33.86
CA HIS A 161 6.58 20.61 34.05
C HIS A 161 7.81 19.75 33.74
N CYS A 162 8.43 20.02 32.59
CA CYS A 162 9.76 19.54 32.25
C CYS A 162 10.77 20.67 32.54
N ASN A 163 11.53 20.56 33.62
CA ASN A 163 12.63 21.48 33.87
C ASN A 163 13.83 21.07 33.00
N MET A 164 14.14 21.86 31.96
CA MET A 164 15.45 21.77 31.31
C MET A 164 16.52 22.45 32.17
N LEU A 165 17.70 21.84 32.24
CA LEU A 165 18.87 22.44 32.86
C LEU A 165 19.24 23.71 32.10
N SER A 166 19.38 24.83 32.81
CA SER A 166 19.85 26.08 32.25
C SER A 166 21.32 25.96 31.82
N PHE A 167 21.58 25.94 30.52
CA PHE A 167 22.91 26.13 29.97
C PHE A 167 23.35 27.57 30.19
N ASN A 168 24.53 27.76 30.77
CA ASN A 168 25.07 29.08 31.07
C ASN A 168 25.87 29.59 29.85
N GLU A 169 25.42 30.64 29.17
CA GLU A 169 25.94 31.08 27.85
C GLU A 169 27.39 31.62 27.83
N ASN A 170 28.14 31.52 28.94
CA ASN A 170 29.45 32.17 29.09
C ASN A 170 30.68 31.31 28.74
N ASP A 171 30.56 29.99 28.57
CA ASP A 171 31.72 29.10 28.29
C ASP A 171 32.13 29.04 26.80
N ALA A 172 31.65 29.98 25.97
CA ALA A 172 31.90 30.03 24.53
C ALA A 172 32.96 31.08 24.10
N ARG A 173 34.11 31.16 24.80
CA ARG A 173 35.31 31.88 24.32
C ARG A 173 36.64 31.25 24.78
N PRO A 174 37.46 30.72 23.86
CA PRO A 174 38.90 30.57 24.09
C PRO A 174 39.63 31.84 23.61
N ASP A 175 39.92 32.76 24.53
CA ASP A 175 40.80 33.89 24.26
C ASP A 175 42.29 33.47 24.28
N ILE A 176 43.09 34.17 23.47
CA ILE A 176 44.52 33.88 23.25
C ILE A 176 45.37 34.65 24.28
N GLN A 177 46.25 33.98 25.03
CA GLN A 177 47.68 34.38 25.19
C GLN A 177 48.52 33.53 26.17
N ASN A 178 49.74 33.20 25.73
CA ASN A 178 51.02 33.10 26.45
C ASN A 178 51.09 32.59 27.91
N THR A 179 51.75 31.44 28.08
CA THR A 179 52.91 31.32 28.99
C THR A 179 54.05 30.53 28.31
N ASN A 180 55.30 30.92 28.60
CA ASN A 180 56.51 30.41 27.94
C ASN A 180 57.18 29.26 28.71
N GLU A 181 57.94 28.45 27.96
CA GLU A 181 59.16 27.70 28.31
C GLU A 181 59.39 27.29 29.78
N SER A 182 59.65 26.03 30.11
CA SER A 182 60.88 25.33 29.72
C SER A 182 60.98 23.96 30.41
N HIS A 183 61.43 22.92 29.69
CA HIS A 183 62.65 22.17 30.02
C HIS A 183 62.83 20.92 29.13
N LEU A 184 63.99 20.87 28.47
CA LEU A 184 64.54 19.70 27.76
C LEU A 184 64.89 18.59 28.79
N ILE A 185 65.05 17.30 28.45
CA ILE A 185 66.29 16.72 27.86
C ILE A 185 66.13 15.19 27.65
N ARG A 186 66.54 14.69 26.45
CA ARG A 186 67.13 13.35 26.08
C ARG A 186 66.51 12.03 26.63
N LYS A 187 66.50 10.89 25.92
CA LYS A 187 67.58 10.28 25.09
C LYS A 187 67.08 9.45 23.90
N SER A 188 67.95 9.40 22.88
CA SER A 188 67.94 8.54 21.70
C SER A 188 68.45 7.10 21.93
N ARG A 189 67.99 6.11 21.14
CA ARG A 189 68.77 5.20 20.24
C ARG A 189 67.89 4.02 19.74
N GLN A 190 67.85 3.76 18.42
CA GLN A 190 68.51 2.64 17.68
C GLN A 190 68.17 1.23 18.22
N LEU A 191 67.99 0.14 17.45
CA LEU A 191 67.79 -0.25 16.03
C LEU A 191 68.07 -1.79 16.03
N SER A 192 67.59 -2.56 15.04
CA SER A 192 68.04 -3.94 14.72
C SER A 192 67.69 -5.09 15.70
N VAL A 193 67.53 -6.37 15.32
CA VAL A 193 67.04 -7.10 14.11
C VAL A 193 67.19 -8.62 14.38
N ASN A 194 66.43 -9.49 13.68
CA ASN A 194 66.55 -10.97 13.63
C ASN A 194 66.12 -11.77 14.89
N ASN A 195 65.68 -13.05 14.82
CA ASN A 195 65.86 -14.07 13.77
C ASN A 195 64.71 -15.11 13.71
N GLU A 196 64.40 -15.65 12.51
CA GLU A 196 64.09 -17.07 12.14
C GLU A 196 63.15 -17.99 12.99
N ARG A 197 62.47 -19.04 12.49
CA ARG A 197 62.15 -19.64 11.16
C ARG A 197 61.06 -20.70 11.39
N HIS A 198 60.10 -20.87 10.48
CA HIS A 198 59.91 -22.19 9.82
C HIS A 198 58.97 -22.10 8.61
N MET A 199 59.38 -22.76 7.52
CA MET A 199 58.61 -22.94 6.29
C MET A 199 58.16 -24.40 6.18
N ASN A 200 56.98 -24.62 5.62
CA ASN A 200 56.70 -25.82 4.84
C ASN A 200 56.13 -25.41 3.49
N LYS A 201 56.72 -25.96 2.42
CA LYS A 201 56.51 -25.52 1.03
C LYS A 201 56.11 -26.74 0.20
N LEU A 202 54.95 -26.70 -0.44
CA LEU A 202 54.61 -27.58 -1.56
C LEU A 202 53.93 -26.74 -2.65
N SER A 203 54.22 -27.06 -3.91
CA SER A 203 54.08 -26.17 -5.07
C SER A 203 53.33 -26.87 -6.21
N LEU A 204 53.01 -26.10 -7.26
CA LEU A 204 52.43 -26.49 -8.57
C LEU A 204 50.90 -26.68 -8.58
N LYS A 205 50.13 -26.11 -9.53
CA LYS A 205 50.44 -25.51 -10.85
C LYS A 205 49.69 -24.20 -11.11
N SER A 206 50.32 -23.30 -11.85
CA SER A 206 49.69 -22.13 -12.49
C SER A 206 48.96 -22.53 -13.78
N HIS A 207 47.84 -21.87 -14.08
CA HIS A 207 47.28 -21.75 -15.44
C HIS A 207 46.92 -20.28 -15.68
N SER A 208 47.69 -19.62 -16.55
CA SER A 208 47.48 -18.24 -16.96
C SER A 208 46.30 -18.12 -17.92
N ARG A 209 45.46 -17.09 -17.72
CA ARG A 209 44.50 -16.61 -18.73
C ARG A 209 44.62 -15.10 -18.88
N ALA A 210 44.52 -14.67 -20.14
CA ALA A 210 44.63 -13.29 -20.60
C ALA A 210 43.58 -12.36 -19.95
N PRO A 211 43.81 -11.03 -19.91
CA PRO A 211 42.90 -10.10 -19.26
C PRO A 211 41.53 -10.13 -19.93
N LEU A 212 40.49 -10.41 -19.13
CA LEU A 212 39.12 -10.18 -19.52
C LEU A 212 38.92 -8.67 -19.71
N LYS A 213 38.28 -8.30 -20.84
CA LYS A 213 37.79 -6.93 -21.05
C LYS A 213 36.99 -6.50 -19.83
N ALA A 214 37.19 -5.26 -19.40
CA ALA A 214 36.46 -4.68 -18.28
C ALA A 214 34.95 -4.85 -18.47
N ILE A 215 34.34 -5.64 -17.59
CA ILE A 215 32.90 -5.63 -17.36
C ILE A 215 32.58 -4.23 -16.82
N PRO A 216 31.54 -3.53 -17.30
CA PRO A 216 31.18 -2.24 -16.73
C PRO A 216 30.97 -2.37 -15.22
N LYS A 217 31.51 -1.44 -14.42
CA LYS A 217 31.11 -1.32 -13.02
C LYS A 217 29.57 -1.27 -13.00
N GLN A 218 28.91 -2.19 -12.31
CA GLN A 218 27.46 -2.16 -12.16
C GLN A 218 27.06 -0.76 -11.66
N GLY A 219 26.22 -0.09 -12.46
CA GLY A 219 26.08 1.37 -12.44
C GLY A 219 25.76 1.86 -11.04
N GLN A 220 26.57 2.80 -10.54
CA GLN A 220 26.28 3.38 -9.24
C GLN A 220 24.97 4.18 -9.32
N ILE A 221 24.09 4.05 -8.33
CA ILE A 221 22.79 4.72 -8.30
C ILE A 221 22.86 6.24 -8.56
N THR A 222 23.92 6.90 -8.11
CA THR A 222 24.19 8.33 -8.36
C THR A 222 24.38 8.64 -9.84
N GLN A 223 25.04 7.74 -10.60
CA GLN A 223 25.22 7.87 -12.05
C GLN A 223 23.92 7.56 -12.81
N LEU A 224 23.18 6.54 -12.38
CA LEU A 224 21.90 6.16 -12.99
C LEU A 224 20.85 7.28 -12.85
N LEU A 225 20.78 7.90 -11.67
CA LEU A 225 19.95 9.08 -11.41
C LEU A 225 20.57 10.39 -11.90
N GLN A 226 21.76 10.35 -12.52
CA GLN A 226 22.46 11.52 -13.09
C GLN A 226 22.82 12.64 -12.09
N ALA A 227 22.91 12.32 -10.79
CA ALA A 227 23.28 13.27 -9.73
C ALA A 227 24.58 14.06 -9.99
N PRO A 228 25.64 13.51 -10.63
CA PRO A 228 26.82 14.28 -11.02
C PRO A 228 26.53 15.58 -11.79
N ARG A 229 25.46 15.65 -12.60
CA ARG A 229 25.09 16.89 -13.32
C ARG A 229 24.71 18.05 -12.37
N LEU A 230 24.11 17.71 -11.23
CA LEU A 230 23.76 18.69 -10.19
C LEU A 230 24.99 19.03 -9.33
N TRP A 231 25.85 18.04 -9.05
CA TRP A 231 27.14 18.26 -8.36
C TRP A 231 28.08 19.18 -9.17
N GLU A 232 28.18 18.97 -10.48
CA GLU A 232 28.91 19.84 -11.43
C GLU A 232 28.33 21.26 -11.50
N SER A 233 27.04 21.41 -11.18
CA SER A 233 26.34 22.70 -11.06
C SER A 233 26.50 23.36 -9.68
N GLY A 234 27.27 22.76 -8.76
CA GLY A 234 27.52 23.27 -7.41
C GLY A 234 26.53 22.80 -6.33
N TYR A 235 25.51 22.01 -6.70
CA TYR A 235 24.49 21.52 -5.78
C TYR A 235 24.90 20.15 -5.23
N THR A 236 25.13 20.04 -3.92
CA THR A 236 25.65 18.80 -3.28
C THR A 236 24.92 18.41 -1.99
N GLY A 237 23.77 19.03 -1.69
CA GLY A 237 23.04 18.86 -0.43
C GLY A 237 23.35 19.90 0.65
N LYS A 238 24.35 20.76 0.43
CA LYS A 238 24.88 21.71 1.42
C LYS A 238 23.78 22.52 2.14
N GLY A 239 23.85 22.55 3.47
CA GLY A 239 22.94 23.32 4.32
C GLY A 239 21.52 22.76 4.42
N VAL A 240 21.25 21.55 3.93
CA VAL A 240 19.99 20.83 4.11
C VAL A 240 20.11 19.89 5.30
N ASN A 241 19.23 20.08 6.30
CA ASN A 241 19.17 19.25 7.49
C ASN A 241 18.38 17.96 7.20
N VAL A 242 19.01 16.80 7.31
CA VAL A 242 18.38 15.49 7.10
C VAL A 242 18.43 14.68 8.39
N ALA A 243 17.26 14.39 8.95
CA ALA A 243 17.11 13.48 10.08
C ALA A 243 16.92 12.04 9.60
N ILE A 244 17.71 11.12 10.16
CA ILE A 244 17.73 9.70 9.82
C ILE A 244 17.36 8.92 11.08
N PHE A 245 16.19 8.31 11.07
CA PHE A 245 15.64 7.52 12.17
C PHE A 245 15.91 6.05 11.88
N ASP A 246 16.91 5.47 12.55
CA ASP A 246 17.41 4.13 12.21
C ASP A 246 18.20 3.51 13.38
N THR A 247 19.10 2.56 13.11
CA THR A 247 19.95 1.88 14.10
C THR A 247 21.17 2.70 14.57
N GLY A 248 21.31 3.96 14.17
CA GLY A 248 22.43 4.84 14.55
C GLY A 248 23.55 4.95 13.50
N LEU A 249 24.71 5.49 13.89
CA LEU A 249 25.89 5.63 13.01
C LEU A 249 27.19 5.74 13.84
N PRO A 250 28.25 4.93 13.60
CA PRO A 250 29.43 4.93 14.45
C PRO A 250 30.14 6.28 14.51
N VAL A 251 30.65 6.67 15.68
CA VAL A 251 31.34 7.97 15.89
C VAL A 251 32.46 8.20 14.87
N ASN A 252 33.34 7.20 14.69
CA ASN A 252 34.59 7.31 13.91
C ASN A 252 34.48 6.76 12.48
N HIS A 253 33.30 6.83 11.85
CA HIS A 253 33.10 6.24 10.52
C HIS A 253 33.70 7.10 9.37
N PRO A 254 34.69 6.61 8.59
CA PRO A 254 35.51 7.45 7.70
C PRO A 254 34.81 7.95 6.42
N HIS A 255 33.57 7.53 6.16
CA HIS A 255 32.84 7.84 4.93
C HIS A 255 31.93 9.08 5.01
N PHE A 256 31.95 9.83 6.11
CA PHE A 256 31.04 10.94 6.35
C PHE A 256 31.79 12.23 6.69
N LYS A 257 31.32 13.36 6.15
CA LYS A 257 31.87 14.70 6.44
C LYS A 257 31.05 15.47 7.46
N ASN A 258 29.73 15.57 7.23
CA ASN A 258 28.87 16.57 7.85
C ASN A 258 27.83 15.93 8.78
N ILE A 259 28.28 15.25 9.83
CA ILE A 259 27.39 14.76 10.89
C ILE A 259 27.31 15.86 11.96
N LYS A 260 26.12 16.44 12.14
CA LYS A 260 25.88 17.49 13.16
C LYS A 260 25.59 16.92 14.53
N GLU A 261 24.84 15.82 14.55
CA GLU A 261 24.27 15.29 15.78
C GLU A 261 24.09 13.79 15.69
N ARG A 262 24.26 13.11 16.81
CA ARG A 262 23.85 11.72 17.04
C ARG A 262 23.14 11.68 18.38
N THR A 263 21.90 11.21 18.41
CA THR A 263 21.13 11.02 19.64
C THR A 263 20.62 9.59 19.73
N ASP A 264 20.60 9.05 20.94
CA ASP A 264 19.94 7.79 21.26
C ASP A 264 18.61 8.09 21.95
N TRP A 265 17.53 7.52 21.43
CA TRP A 265 16.19 7.58 22.01
C TRP A 265 15.81 6.26 22.69
N THR A 266 16.70 5.27 22.68
CA THR A 266 16.50 3.95 23.28
C THR A 266 17.08 3.85 24.70
N ASP A 267 16.68 2.80 25.42
CA ASP A 267 17.20 2.54 26.78
C ASP A 267 18.65 2.01 26.82
N GLU A 268 19.28 1.72 25.67
CA GLU A 268 20.63 1.15 25.60
C GLU A 268 21.77 2.17 25.84
N LYS A 269 21.46 3.47 25.84
CA LYS A 269 22.40 4.57 26.14
C LYS A 269 23.66 4.59 25.26
N THR A 270 23.50 4.31 23.97
CA THR A 270 24.57 4.37 22.98
C THR A 270 24.07 4.90 21.64
N ALA A 271 24.75 5.88 21.06
CA ALA A 271 24.43 6.42 19.74
C ALA A 271 25.15 5.69 18.58
N ASP A 272 26.02 4.72 18.89
CA ASP A 272 26.73 3.92 17.90
C ASP A 272 25.82 2.85 17.27
N ASP A 273 26.08 2.52 16.01
CA ASP A 273 25.33 1.52 15.26
C ASP A 273 25.86 0.10 15.53
N GLY A 274 25.08 -0.75 16.20
CA GLY A 274 25.42 -2.17 16.38
C GLY A 274 25.01 -3.08 15.21
N LEU A 275 24.21 -2.59 14.25
CA LEU A 275 23.58 -3.40 13.20
C LEU A 275 24.06 -3.03 11.78
N GLY A 276 24.53 -1.80 11.60
CA GLY A 276 25.00 -1.23 10.35
C GLY A 276 23.91 -0.68 9.43
N HIS A 277 22.62 -0.88 9.75
CA HIS A 277 21.53 -0.48 8.85
C HIS A 277 21.47 1.05 8.70
N GLY A 278 21.45 1.77 9.82
CA GLY A 278 21.53 3.24 9.86
C GLY A 278 22.79 3.77 9.20
N THR A 279 23.94 3.12 9.41
CA THR A 279 25.19 3.44 8.68
C THR A 279 25.04 3.35 7.17
N PHE A 280 24.36 2.32 6.68
CA PHE A 280 24.12 2.13 5.25
C PHE A 280 23.12 3.18 4.72
N VAL A 281 21.99 3.38 5.40
CA VAL A 281 20.95 4.36 5.05
C VAL A 281 21.53 5.78 4.99
N ALA A 282 22.27 6.20 6.03
CA ALA A 282 22.96 7.48 6.07
C ALA A 282 23.95 7.64 4.90
N SER A 283 24.66 6.58 4.51
CA SER A 283 25.64 6.65 3.42
C SER A 283 25.00 6.82 2.04
N VAL A 284 23.80 6.28 1.80
CA VAL A 284 23.06 6.46 0.55
C VAL A 284 22.57 7.91 0.40
N ILE A 285 22.22 8.54 1.52
CA ILE A 285 21.87 9.97 1.57
C ILE A 285 23.12 10.83 1.39
N GLY A 286 24.07 10.78 2.34
CA GLY A 286 25.17 11.75 2.47
C GLY A 286 26.57 11.14 2.63
N GLY A 287 26.80 9.91 2.17
CA GLY A 287 28.14 9.31 2.16
C GLY A 287 29.09 10.01 1.18
N SER A 288 30.33 10.25 1.59
CA SER A 288 31.34 10.97 0.80
C SER A 288 32.44 10.08 0.23
N TYR A 289 32.39 8.77 0.44
CA TYR A 289 33.43 7.83 0.04
C TYR A 289 33.31 7.41 -1.44
N GLN A 290 34.41 7.52 -2.21
CA GLN A 290 34.38 7.51 -3.69
C GLN A 290 33.88 6.22 -4.36
N ASP A 291 33.95 5.04 -3.73
CA ASP A 291 33.45 3.78 -4.32
C ASP A 291 31.95 3.50 -4.05
N CYS A 292 31.32 4.34 -3.21
CA CYS A 292 29.88 4.38 -2.98
C CYS A 292 29.43 5.74 -2.39
N PRO A 293 29.63 6.89 -3.09
CA PRO A 293 29.07 8.14 -2.60
C PRO A 293 27.54 8.12 -2.57
N GLY A 294 26.97 8.81 -1.59
CA GLY A 294 25.55 9.13 -1.52
C GLY A 294 25.17 10.23 -2.51
N LEU A 295 23.88 10.55 -2.58
CA LEU A 295 23.35 11.55 -3.52
C LEU A 295 23.62 13.01 -3.10
N ALA A 296 23.69 13.27 -1.79
CA ALA A 296 23.84 14.60 -1.20
C ALA A 296 25.04 14.62 -0.22
N PRO A 297 26.29 14.47 -0.72
CA PRO A 297 27.48 14.20 0.10
C PRO A 297 27.91 15.34 1.04
N ASP A 298 27.35 16.54 0.90
CA ASP A 298 27.60 17.68 1.80
C ASP A 298 26.33 18.09 2.60
N ALA A 299 25.27 17.28 2.61
CA ALA A 299 24.09 17.49 3.47
C ALA A 299 24.45 17.36 4.96
N ASP A 300 23.70 18.08 5.80
CA ASP A 300 23.92 18.12 7.24
C ASP A 300 23.09 17.01 7.91
N LEU A 301 23.76 15.94 8.36
CA LEU A 301 23.13 14.71 8.84
C LEU A 301 22.89 14.76 10.36
N PHE A 302 21.68 14.42 10.76
CA PHE A 302 21.24 14.23 12.14
C PHE A 302 20.81 12.77 12.30
N ILE A 303 21.53 12.02 13.15
CA ILE A 303 21.32 10.58 13.30
C ILE A 303 20.56 10.32 14.59
N PHE A 304 19.30 9.91 14.47
CA PHE A 304 18.46 9.56 15.61
C PHE A 304 18.35 8.05 15.68
N ARG A 305 19.02 7.46 16.66
CA ARG A 305 18.88 6.02 16.95
C ARG A 305 17.57 5.80 17.67
N VAL A 306 16.71 5.01 17.05
CA VAL A 306 15.38 4.63 17.58
C VAL A 306 15.20 3.10 17.64
N PHE A 307 16.20 2.33 17.22
CA PHE A 307 16.24 0.87 17.33
C PHE A 307 17.38 0.44 18.25
N THR A 308 17.07 -0.48 19.16
CA THR A 308 18.06 -1.21 19.95
C THR A 308 18.86 -2.19 19.08
N ASN A 309 19.96 -2.72 19.61
CA ASN A 309 20.73 -3.76 18.93
C ASN A 309 19.96 -5.09 18.79
N ASN A 310 18.92 -5.27 19.61
CA ASN A 310 17.95 -6.36 19.50
C ASN A 310 16.82 -6.09 18.49
N GLN A 311 16.91 -4.99 17.72
CA GLN A 311 15.89 -4.54 16.74
C GLN A 311 14.52 -4.19 17.34
N VAL A 312 14.44 -3.97 18.66
CA VAL A 312 13.25 -3.43 19.34
C VAL A 312 13.19 -1.92 19.16
N SER A 313 11.98 -1.40 18.92
CA SER A 313 11.64 0.02 18.88
C SER A 313 10.21 0.24 19.39
N TYR A 314 9.93 1.39 20.01
CA TYR A 314 8.61 1.76 20.50
C TYR A 314 8.12 3.06 19.85
N THR A 315 6.81 3.20 19.65
CA THR A 315 6.20 4.41 19.08
C THR A 315 6.52 5.66 19.89
N SER A 316 6.60 5.56 21.22
CA SER A 316 6.98 6.67 22.10
C SER A 316 8.33 7.28 21.73
N TRP A 317 9.34 6.46 21.40
CA TRP A 317 10.66 6.94 20.99
C TRP A 317 10.59 7.72 19.66
N PHE A 318 9.71 7.33 18.74
CA PHE A 318 9.45 8.12 17.54
C PHE A 318 8.77 9.44 17.86
N LEU A 319 7.73 9.44 18.71
CA LEU A 319 7.00 10.67 19.08
C LEU A 319 7.94 11.72 19.70
N ASP A 320 8.82 11.30 20.62
CA ASP A 320 9.80 12.19 21.25
C ASP A 320 10.86 12.70 20.25
N ALA A 321 11.40 11.81 19.41
CA ALA A 321 12.34 12.17 18.36
C ALA A 321 11.71 13.06 17.26
N PHE A 322 10.40 12.91 16.99
CA PHE A 322 9.63 13.76 16.09
C PHE A 322 9.44 15.17 16.66
N ASN A 323 9.08 15.28 17.95
CA ASN A 323 9.02 16.58 18.65
C ASN A 323 10.37 17.31 18.56
N TYR A 324 11.47 16.58 18.72
CA TYR A 324 12.83 17.13 18.60
C TYR A 324 13.21 17.52 17.16
N ALA A 325 12.77 16.76 16.15
CA ALA A 325 12.96 17.11 14.74
C ALA A 325 12.24 18.42 14.37
N ILE A 326 11.04 18.66 14.92
CA ILE A 326 10.30 19.93 14.80
C ILE A 326 11.07 21.06 15.47
N LEU A 327 11.50 20.88 16.73
CA LEU A 327 12.28 21.87 17.47
C LEU A 327 13.56 22.29 16.74
N LYS A 328 14.26 21.33 16.13
CA LYS A 328 15.49 21.56 15.35
C LYS A 328 15.25 22.06 13.91
N LYS A 329 13.98 22.20 13.48
CA LYS A 329 13.59 22.64 12.13
C LYS A 329 14.30 21.83 11.03
N MET A 330 14.19 20.50 11.12
CA MET A 330 14.67 19.59 10.08
C MET A 330 14.04 19.92 8.72
N ASN A 331 14.70 19.57 7.62
CA ASN A 331 14.12 19.76 6.28
C ASN A 331 13.57 18.45 5.72
N ILE A 332 14.26 17.35 5.98
CA ILE A 332 13.90 16.01 5.51
C ILE A 332 13.96 15.06 6.70
N LEU A 333 13.00 14.15 6.77
CA LEU A 333 12.95 13.03 7.69
C LEU A 333 12.85 11.74 6.88
N ASN A 334 13.85 10.85 7.01
CA ASN A 334 13.84 9.54 6.38
C ASN A 334 13.49 8.45 7.40
N LEU A 335 12.36 7.77 7.18
CA LEU A 335 12.06 6.48 7.81
C LEU A 335 12.38 5.35 6.83
N SER A 336 13.37 4.52 7.15
CA SER A 336 13.69 3.32 6.37
C SER A 336 12.93 2.08 6.89
N ILE A 337 11.72 2.30 7.40
CA ILE A 337 10.95 1.34 8.21
C ILE A 337 9.44 1.55 7.97
N GLY A 338 8.64 0.61 8.46
CA GLY A 338 7.19 0.75 8.63
C GLY A 338 6.58 -0.54 9.18
N GLY A 339 5.35 -0.47 9.65
CA GLY A 339 4.56 -1.64 10.08
C GLY A 339 3.07 -1.50 9.74
N PRO A 340 2.24 -2.49 10.08
CA PRO A 340 0.78 -2.47 9.84
C PRO A 340 0.01 -1.55 10.80
N ASP A 341 0.72 -0.68 11.54
CA ASP A 341 0.15 0.15 12.59
C ASP A 341 -0.41 1.49 12.06
N PHE A 342 -1.44 1.38 11.23
CA PHE A 342 -2.19 2.51 10.70
C PHE A 342 -3.38 2.92 11.60
N MET A 343 -3.39 2.46 12.86
CA MET A 343 -4.39 2.82 13.88
C MET A 343 -3.80 3.42 15.16
N ASP A 344 -2.46 3.49 15.33
CA ASP A 344 -1.82 4.40 16.29
C ASP A 344 -2.08 5.86 15.87
N GLN A 345 -3.25 6.34 16.25
CA GLN A 345 -3.72 7.69 15.99
C GLN A 345 -2.74 8.76 16.52
N PRO A 346 -2.14 8.64 17.73
CA PRO A 346 -1.04 9.52 18.16
C PRO A 346 0.14 9.58 17.18
N PHE A 347 0.57 8.46 16.60
CA PHE A 347 1.63 8.42 15.60
C PHE A 347 1.21 9.10 14.29
N VAL A 348 0.02 8.79 13.78
CA VAL A 348 -0.52 9.39 12.54
C VAL A 348 -0.71 10.91 12.69
N GLU A 349 -1.25 11.38 13.82
CA GLU A 349 -1.39 12.80 14.13
C GLU A 349 -0.03 13.50 14.21
N LYS A 350 0.98 12.86 14.81
CA LYS A 350 2.35 13.40 14.86
C LYS A 350 3.00 13.46 13.48
N VAL A 351 2.71 12.51 12.59
CA VAL A 351 3.14 12.54 11.18
C VAL A 351 2.51 13.72 10.43
N TRP A 352 1.23 14.02 10.68
CA TRP A 352 0.61 15.21 10.13
C TRP A 352 1.18 16.51 10.72
N GLU A 353 1.45 16.57 12.03
CA GLU A 353 2.09 17.72 12.68
C GLU A 353 3.52 17.98 12.15
N LEU A 354 4.31 16.93 11.94
CA LEU A 354 5.65 17.00 11.32
C LEU A 354 5.57 17.68 9.96
N THR A 355 4.70 17.19 9.08
CA THR A 355 4.57 17.72 7.72
C THR A 355 3.98 19.14 7.73
N ALA A 356 3.02 19.45 8.61
CA ALA A 356 2.52 20.81 8.84
C ALA A 356 3.65 21.80 9.24
N ASN A 357 4.65 21.33 9.99
CA ASN A 357 5.87 22.08 10.32
C ASN A 357 6.92 22.11 9.18
N HIS A 358 6.48 21.92 7.93
CA HIS A 358 7.29 21.93 6.70
C HIS A 358 8.40 20.87 6.61
N ILE A 359 8.34 19.81 7.42
CA ILE A 359 9.29 18.68 7.32
C ILE A 359 8.84 17.74 6.21
N ILE A 360 9.72 17.47 5.24
CA ILE A 360 9.44 16.52 4.15
C ILE A 360 9.70 15.11 4.67
N MET A 361 8.62 14.34 4.85
CA MET A 361 8.69 12.96 5.33
C MET A 361 8.74 11.97 4.17
N ILE A 362 9.77 11.12 4.18
CA ILE A 362 10.03 10.09 3.16
C ILE A 362 10.12 8.75 3.88
N SER A 363 9.32 7.77 3.43
CA SER A 363 9.21 6.48 4.12
C SER A 363 9.21 5.29 3.15
N ALA A 364 9.75 4.17 3.62
CA ALA A 364 9.77 2.89 2.90
C ALA A 364 8.37 2.24 2.88
N ILE A 365 7.88 1.80 1.72
CA ILE A 365 6.50 1.28 1.60
C ILE A 365 6.25 -0.11 2.24
N GLY A 366 7.30 -0.82 2.66
CA GLY A 366 7.24 -2.19 3.19
C GLY A 366 8.03 -3.19 2.35
N ASN A 367 8.31 -4.39 2.89
CA ASN A 367 9.12 -5.43 2.24
C ASN A 367 8.37 -6.75 2.02
N ASP A 368 7.04 -6.67 2.09
CA ASP A 368 6.14 -7.80 2.28
C ASP A 368 5.47 -8.22 0.94
N GLY A 369 5.96 -7.65 -0.16
CA GLY A 369 5.62 -8.08 -1.52
C GLY A 369 6.12 -9.50 -1.86
N PRO A 370 5.52 -10.14 -2.89
CA PRO A 370 4.78 -9.53 -3.97
C PRO A 370 3.25 -9.53 -3.79
N LEU A 371 2.75 -9.95 -2.62
CA LEU A 371 1.34 -9.96 -2.27
C LEU A 371 0.74 -8.53 -2.28
N TYR A 372 -0.52 -8.39 -2.67
CA TYR A 372 -1.23 -7.10 -2.68
C TYR A 372 -1.90 -6.83 -1.32
N GLY A 373 -2.00 -5.57 -0.92
CA GLY A 373 -2.52 -5.18 0.40
C GLY A 373 -1.44 -5.24 1.49
N THR A 374 -0.18 -4.99 1.12
CA THR A 374 1.01 -5.18 1.97
C THR A 374 1.72 -3.88 2.36
N LEU A 375 1.02 -2.75 2.23
CA LEU A 375 1.59 -1.42 2.47
C LEU A 375 1.76 -1.14 3.97
N ASN A 376 2.90 -0.57 4.35
CA ASN A 376 3.20 -0.26 5.74
C ASN A 376 3.04 1.24 6.07
N ASN A 377 2.56 1.53 7.27
CA ASN A 377 2.50 2.85 7.87
C ASN A 377 3.91 3.32 8.29
N PRO A 378 4.27 4.62 8.15
CA PRO A 378 3.46 5.74 7.65
C PRO A 378 3.60 6.00 6.13
N ALA A 379 4.24 5.11 5.38
CA ALA A 379 4.44 5.31 3.93
C ALA A 379 3.13 5.30 3.13
N ASP A 380 2.05 4.78 3.71
CA ASP A 380 0.69 4.75 3.18
C ASP A 380 -0.08 6.08 3.33
N GLN A 381 0.39 7.01 4.17
CA GLN A 381 -0.25 8.31 4.45
C GLN A 381 -0.16 9.30 3.27
N MET A 382 -1.12 10.21 3.13
CA MET A 382 -1.16 11.15 1.98
C MET A 382 0.02 12.11 1.95
N ASP A 383 0.40 12.68 3.09
CA ASP A 383 1.43 13.73 3.17
C ASP A 383 2.86 13.16 3.22
N VAL A 384 2.99 11.84 3.38
CA VAL A 384 4.26 11.12 3.33
C VAL A 384 4.58 10.70 1.89
N ILE A 385 5.85 10.81 1.50
CA ILE A 385 6.37 10.27 0.24
C ILE A 385 6.71 8.79 0.49
N GLY A 386 5.80 7.90 0.10
CA GLY A 386 5.93 6.45 0.22
C GLY A 386 6.70 5.87 -0.97
N VAL A 387 7.82 5.18 -0.70
CA VAL A 387 8.80 4.78 -1.71
C VAL A 387 8.85 3.25 -1.85
N GLY A 388 8.55 2.76 -3.06
CA GLY A 388 8.76 1.36 -3.46
C GLY A 388 10.12 1.09 -4.10
N GLY A 389 10.46 -0.19 -4.24
CA GLY A 389 11.78 -0.65 -4.70
C GLY A 389 11.75 -1.31 -6.08
N ILE A 390 12.70 -0.93 -6.95
CA ILE A 390 12.98 -1.61 -8.23
C ILE A 390 14.37 -2.25 -8.27
N ASP A 391 14.58 -3.15 -9.23
CA ASP A 391 15.90 -3.65 -9.64
C ASP A 391 16.57 -2.78 -10.71
N TYR A 392 17.84 -3.08 -11.02
CA TYR A 392 18.61 -2.36 -12.05
C TYR A 392 18.15 -2.66 -13.50
N ASN A 393 17.12 -3.48 -13.69
CA ASN A 393 16.47 -3.74 -14.98
C ASN A 393 15.11 -3.04 -15.06
N ASP A 394 14.84 -2.10 -14.13
CA ASP A 394 13.60 -1.35 -13.97
C ASP A 394 12.32 -2.24 -13.81
N ASN A 395 12.46 -3.43 -13.21
CA ASN A 395 11.31 -4.22 -12.74
C ASN A 395 11.05 -3.93 -11.25
N ILE A 396 9.78 -3.98 -10.83
CA ILE A 396 9.40 -3.93 -9.41
C ILE A 396 10.11 -5.07 -8.67
N ALA A 397 10.83 -4.73 -7.60
CA ALA A 397 11.53 -5.72 -6.80
C ALA A 397 10.51 -6.62 -6.10
N ARG A 398 10.78 -7.94 -6.03
CA ARG A 398 9.79 -8.91 -5.53
C ARG A 398 9.30 -8.57 -4.12
N PHE A 399 10.20 -8.11 -3.24
CA PHE A 399 9.88 -7.69 -1.87
C PHE A 399 9.10 -6.37 -1.79
N SER A 400 9.04 -5.54 -2.84
CA SER A 400 8.35 -4.25 -2.72
C SER A 400 6.87 -4.48 -2.50
N SER A 401 6.39 -4.05 -1.33
CA SER A 401 4.97 -3.99 -0.98
C SER A 401 4.18 -3.21 -2.03
N ARG A 402 2.92 -3.61 -2.22
CA ARG A 402 2.06 -3.14 -3.31
C ARG A 402 0.58 -3.30 -2.98
N GLY A 403 -0.27 -2.75 -3.84
CA GLY A 403 -1.71 -2.70 -3.66
C GLY A 403 -2.17 -1.32 -3.19
N MET A 404 -3.45 -1.24 -2.86
CA MET A 404 -4.05 -0.01 -2.31
C MET A 404 -3.87 0.07 -0.79
N THR A 405 -4.18 1.23 -0.21
CA THR A 405 -4.34 1.36 1.25
C THR A 405 -5.46 0.45 1.77
N THR A 406 -5.13 -0.47 2.67
CA THR A 406 -6.10 -1.43 3.24
C THR A 406 -7.04 -0.77 4.24
N TRP A 407 -6.64 0.33 4.87
CA TRP A 407 -7.42 0.97 5.92
C TRP A 407 -8.67 1.73 5.42
N GLU A 408 -8.76 2.04 4.13
CA GLU A 408 -9.93 2.68 3.50
C GLU A 408 -10.95 1.66 2.96
N LEU A 409 -10.62 0.36 2.92
CA LEU A 409 -11.50 -0.68 2.34
C LEU A 409 -12.92 -0.71 2.95
N PRO A 410 -13.14 -0.56 4.28
CA PRO A 410 -14.49 -0.52 4.85
C PRO A 410 -15.34 0.67 4.40
N ALA A 411 -14.72 1.72 3.85
CA ALA A 411 -15.39 2.91 3.31
C ALA A 411 -15.60 2.85 1.79
N GLY A 412 -15.12 1.79 1.12
CA GLY A 412 -15.44 1.47 -0.27
C GLY A 412 -14.26 0.96 -1.09
N TYR A 413 -13.10 1.62 -1.03
CA TYR A 413 -11.90 1.22 -1.75
C TYR A 413 -10.65 1.96 -1.24
N GLY A 414 -9.45 1.45 -1.53
CA GLY A 414 -8.18 2.09 -1.14
C GLY A 414 -7.64 3.12 -2.13
N ARG A 415 -6.75 3.98 -1.63
CA ARG A 415 -5.96 4.97 -2.40
C ARG A 415 -4.73 4.36 -3.05
N LEU A 416 -4.24 5.07 -4.06
CA LEU A 416 -3.02 4.77 -4.81
C LEU A 416 -1.75 4.99 -3.99
N LYS A 417 -1.00 3.91 -3.76
CA LYS A 417 0.36 3.88 -3.21
C LYS A 417 1.16 2.74 -3.89
N PRO A 418 2.52 2.72 -3.84
CA PRO A 418 3.42 3.80 -3.39
C PRO A 418 3.24 5.09 -4.21
N ASP A 419 3.88 6.18 -3.83
CA ASP A 419 3.85 7.42 -4.63
C ASP A 419 4.77 7.32 -5.85
N ILE A 420 5.97 6.79 -5.64
CA ILE A 420 7.02 6.55 -6.64
C ILE A 420 7.84 5.30 -6.28
N VAL A 421 8.66 4.83 -7.23
CA VAL A 421 9.66 3.78 -7.01
C VAL A 421 11.08 4.24 -7.36
N THR A 422 12.09 3.61 -6.77
CA THR A 422 13.49 3.83 -7.14
C THR A 422 14.35 2.59 -6.81
N TYR A 423 15.64 2.62 -7.17
CA TYR A 423 16.56 1.50 -6.98
C TYR A 423 16.60 1.06 -5.51
N GLY A 424 16.07 -0.12 -5.24
CA GLY A 424 16.01 -0.75 -3.91
C GLY A 424 16.66 -2.13 -3.88
N SER A 425 16.98 -2.73 -5.02
CA SER A 425 17.64 -4.04 -5.10
C SER A 425 19.15 -3.89 -5.35
N THR A 426 19.97 -4.55 -4.53
CA THR A 426 21.44 -4.59 -4.63
C THR A 426 22.14 -3.23 -4.73
N VAL A 427 21.62 -2.22 -4.04
CA VAL A 427 22.22 -0.88 -3.96
C VAL A 427 23.52 -0.93 -3.15
N ARG A 428 24.55 -0.19 -3.57
CA ARG A 428 25.83 -0.05 -2.86
C ARG A 428 25.81 1.13 -1.90
N GLY A 429 26.28 0.90 -0.68
CA GLY A 429 26.41 1.89 0.39
C GLY A 429 27.46 1.41 1.41
N SER A 430 27.67 2.15 2.49
CA SER A 430 28.72 1.89 3.46
C SER A 430 28.50 0.60 4.27
N GLY A 431 29.59 -0.11 4.54
CA GLY A 431 29.66 -1.08 5.64
C GLY A 431 29.74 -0.39 7.00
N LEU A 432 29.57 -1.17 8.08
CA LEU A 432 29.63 -0.68 9.47
C LEU A 432 31.05 -0.25 9.90
N HIS A 433 32.08 -0.91 9.35
CA HIS A 433 33.49 -0.66 9.64
C HIS A 433 34.23 -0.08 8.42
N GLY A 434 33.55 0.75 7.63
CA GLY A 434 34.04 1.22 6.34
C GLY A 434 33.84 0.22 5.19
N GLY A 435 34.40 0.55 4.02
CA GLY A 435 34.18 -0.16 2.76
C GLY A 435 32.74 -0.06 2.25
N CYS A 436 32.48 -0.60 1.06
CA CYS A 436 31.14 -0.62 0.47
C CYS A 436 30.52 -2.03 0.55
N ARG A 437 29.31 -2.13 1.10
CA ARG A 437 28.45 -3.33 1.05
C ARG A 437 27.27 -3.11 0.12
N SER A 438 26.46 -4.16 -0.10
CA SER A 438 25.21 -4.05 -0.86
C SER A 438 24.04 -4.64 -0.09
N LEU A 439 22.95 -3.88 0.01
CA LEU A 439 21.71 -4.30 0.65
C LEU A 439 20.54 -4.32 -0.35
N SER A 440 19.38 -4.78 0.08
CA SER A 440 18.15 -4.76 -0.70
C SER A 440 16.95 -4.61 0.21
N GLY A 441 16.01 -3.76 -0.17
CA GLY A 441 14.79 -3.45 0.58
C GLY A 441 14.20 -2.10 0.16
N THR A 442 12.96 -1.83 0.51
CA THR A 442 12.36 -0.48 0.39
C THR A 442 12.98 0.48 1.42
N SER A 443 13.48 -0.06 2.53
CA SER A 443 14.40 0.60 3.48
C SER A 443 15.68 1.14 2.83
N VAL A 444 16.02 0.65 1.64
CA VAL A 444 17.15 1.09 0.82
C VAL A 444 16.70 2.04 -0.30
N ALA A 445 15.46 1.94 -0.77
CA ALA A 445 14.88 2.86 -1.75
C ALA A 445 14.52 4.23 -1.13
N SER A 446 13.97 4.25 0.08
CA SER A 446 13.65 5.46 0.85
C SER A 446 14.84 6.46 0.94
N PRO A 447 16.06 6.05 1.37
CA PRO A 447 17.21 6.96 1.43
C PRO A 447 17.74 7.41 0.06
N VAL A 448 17.45 6.69 -1.02
CA VAL A 448 17.73 7.17 -2.38
C VAL A 448 16.84 8.38 -2.70
N VAL A 449 15.56 8.35 -2.31
CA VAL A 449 14.67 9.51 -2.46
C VAL A 449 15.05 10.63 -1.49
N ALA A 450 15.37 10.34 -0.22
CA ALA A 450 15.81 11.39 0.72
C ALA A 450 17.13 12.07 0.29
N GLY A 451 18.10 11.32 -0.23
CA GLY A 451 19.32 11.89 -0.82
C GLY A 451 19.04 12.72 -2.08
N ALA A 452 18.12 12.27 -2.95
CA ALA A 452 17.67 13.03 -4.11
C ALA A 452 16.97 14.34 -3.71
N VAL A 453 16.07 14.30 -2.74
CA VAL A 453 15.40 15.51 -2.23
C VAL A 453 16.38 16.45 -1.55
N ALA A 454 17.36 15.96 -0.78
CA ALA A 454 18.40 16.80 -0.19
C ALA A 454 19.22 17.55 -1.26
N LEU A 455 19.56 16.85 -2.35
CA LEU A 455 20.23 17.43 -3.50
C LEU A 455 19.35 18.50 -4.18
N LEU A 456 18.07 18.21 -4.43
CA LEU A 456 17.10 19.16 -4.99
C LEU A 456 16.92 20.41 -4.12
N LEU A 457 16.72 20.25 -2.80
CA LEU A 457 16.58 21.37 -1.85
C LEU A 457 17.85 22.22 -1.71
N SER A 458 19.03 21.69 -2.06
CA SER A 458 20.25 22.50 -2.11
C SER A 458 20.29 23.43 -3.34
N SER A 459 19.59 23.07 -4.42
CA SER A 459 19.53 23.87 -5.65
C SER A 459 18.54 25.03 -5.61
N THR A 460 17.42 24.88 -4.90
CA THR A 460 16.37 25.91 -4.79
C THR A 460 16.75 27.06 -3.86
N LYS A 461 17.77 26.89 -3.01
CA LYS A 461 18.22 27.91 -2.04
C LYS A 461 18.89 29.14 -2.66
N GLU A 462 19.43 29.04 -3.87
CA GLU A 462 20.27 30.11 -4.45
C GLU A 462 19.58 31.04 -5.46
N LYS A 463 18.44 30.64 -6.07
CA LYS A 463 17.93 31.33 -7.27
C LYS A 463 16.52 31.92 -7.19
N THR A 464 15.54 31.26 -6.58
CA THR A 464 14.18 31.84 -6.46
C THR A 464 13.40 31.26 -5.28
N ASN A 465 12.73 32.13 -4.51
CA ASN A 465 11.68 31.85 -3.52
C ASN A 465 11.72 30.49 -2.77
N ARG A 466 12.59 30.37 -1.77
CA ARG A 466 12.53 29.31 -0.74
C ARG A 466 11.14 29.16 -0.09
N GLN A 467 10.32 30.21 -0.08
CA GLN A 467 8.95 30.23 0.44
C GLN A 467 7.96 29.36 -0.34
N LEU A 468 8.24 29.01 -1.60
CA LEU A 468 7.35 28.16 -2.42
C LEU A 468 7.65 26.66 -2.25
N ILE A 469 8.80 26.30 -1.66
CA ILE A 469 9.22 24.91 -1.50
C ILE A 469 8.72 24.37 -0.16
N ASN A 470 7.74 23.48 -0.26
CA ASN A 470 7.03 22.83 0.85
C ASN A 470 6.85 21.31 0.58
N PRO A 471 6.37 20.50 1.56
CA PRO A 471 6.16 19.07 1.39
C PRO A 471 5.32 18.68 0.16
N ALA A 472 4.21 19.38 -0.11
CA ALA A 472 3.39 19.17 -1.31
C ALA A 472 4.20 19.41 -2.61
N SER A 473 4.87 20.56 -2.74
CA SER A 473 5.63 20.92 -3.95
C SER A 473 6.72 19.91 -4.31
N VAL A 474 7.41 19.36 -3.31
CA VAL A 474 8.44 18.32 -3.50
C VAL A 474 7.78 17.01 -3.91
N LYS A 475 6.68 16.64 -3.26
CA LYS A 475 5.92 15.44 -3.63
C LYS A 475 5.36 15.53 -5.06
N GLN A 476 4.74 16.66 -5.43
CA GLN A 476 4.28 16.96 -6.79
C GLN A 476 5.42 16.84 -7.80
N ALA A 477 6.55 17.52 -7.56
CA ALA A 477 7.68 17.49 -8.48
C ALA A 477 8.27 16.08 -8.67
N LEU A 478 8.34 15.25 -7.62
CA LEU A 478 8.79 13.86 -7.73
C LEU A 478 7.79 12.98 -8.50
N MET A 479 6.49 13.18 -8.28
CA MET A 479 5.43 12.38 -8.89
C MET A 479 5.17 12.74 -10.36
N GLU A 480 5.16 14.03 -10.70
CA GLU A 480 4.93 14.53 -12.07
C GLU A 480 6.16 14.35 -12.98
N SER A 481 7.36 14.24 -12.39
CA SER A 481 8.59 13.98 -13.14
C SER A 481 8.84 12.51 -13.45
N ALA A 482 8.21 11.60 -12.70
CA ALA A 482 8.48 10.16 -12.72
C ALA A 482 8.39 9.50 -14.11
N GLU A 483 9.24 8.51 -14.33
CA GLU A 483 9.27 7.67 -15.53
C GLU A 483 8.45 6.39 -15.32
N ARG A 484 7.32 6.27 -16.04
CA ARG A 484 6.46 5.07 -15.95
C ARG A 484 7.17 3.81 -16.44
N LEU A 485 6.97 2.73 -15.70
CA LEU A 485 7.43 1.39 -15.99
C LEU A 485 6.32 0.63 -16.75
N PRO A 486 6.56 0.16 -17.99
CA PRO A 486 5.49 -0.35 -18.86
C PRO A 486 4.94 -1.74 -18.47
N LYS A 487 5.55 -2.42 -17.50
CA LYS A 487 5.18 -3.78 -17.07
C LYS A 487 4.48 -3.86 -15.72
N ALA A 488 4.34 -2.74 -15.03
CA ALA A 488 3.78 -2.66 -13.67
C ALA A 488 2.47 -1.86 -13.71
N ASN A 489 1.54 -2.15 -12.80
CA ASN A 489 0.37 -1.28 -12.63
C ASN A 489 0.63 -0.16 -11.61
N MET A 490 -0.27 0.82 -11.53
CA MET A 490 -0.10 1.98 -10.66
C MET A 490 0.04 1.61 -9.17
N PHE A 491 -0.66 0.58 -8.69
CA PHE A 491 -0.56 0.11 -7.30
C PHE A 491 0.75 -0.65 -6.99
N GLU A 492 1.63 -0.83 -7.98
CA GLU A 492 2.99 -1.38 -7.80
C GLU A 492 4.07 -0.32 -7.94
N GLN A 493 3.87 0.66 -8.84
CA GLN A 493 4.88 1.64 -9.23
C GLN A 493 4.60 3.09 -8.79
N GLY A 494 3.40 3.37 -8.29
CA GLY A 494 2.91 4.73 -8.12
C GLY A 494 2.82 5.47 -9.45
N GLN A 495 3.37 6.67 -9.50
CA GLN A 495 3.55 7.42 -10.76
C GLN A 495 4.77 6.97 -11.58
N GLY A 496 5.63 6.10 -11.04
CA GLY A 496 6.76 5.50 -11.74
C GLY A 496 8.11 5.68 -11.03
N LYS A 497 9.18 5.44 -11.78
CA LYS A 497 10.57 5.53 -11.34
C LYS A 497 11.01 6.99 -11.18
N LEU A 498 11.74 7.30 -10.11
CA LEU A 498 12.36 8.60 -9.85
C LEU A 498 13.19 9.12 -11.04
N ASP A 499 12.87 10.31 -11.55
CA ASP A 499 13.71 11.08 -12.47
C ASP A 499 14.19 12.38 -11.79
N LEU A 500 15.40 12.33 -11.24
CA LEU A 500 16.02 13.44 -10.50
C LEU A 500 16.18 14.71 -11.35
N ILE A 501 16.46 14.59 -12.66
CA ILE A 501 16.72 15.76 -13.52
C ILE A 501 15.42 16.44 -13.91
N LYS A 502 14.37 15.67 -14.25
CA LYS A 502 13.04 16.24 -14.46
C LYS A 502 12.46 16.82 -13.17
N ALA A 503 12.67 16.19 -12.00
CA ALA A 503 12.26 16.75 -10.71
C ALA A 503 12.94 18.10 -10.42
N TYR A 504 14.24 18.23 -10.73
CA TYR A 504 14.97 19.50 -10.64
C TYR A 504 14.37 20.58 -11.55
N GLN A 505 14.04 20.22 -12.79
CA GLN A 505 13.41 21.15 -13.74
C GLN A 505 12.04 21.62 -13.24
N VAL A 506 11.19 20.71 -12.75
CA VAL A 506 9.87 21.07 -12.19
C VAL A 506 10.03 22.00 -10.99
N LEU A 507 10.90 21.69 -10.02
CA LEU A 507 11.11 22.56 -8.84
C LEU A 507 11.69 23.94 -9.19
N ASN A 508 12.53 24.05 -10.22
CA ASN A 508 13.12 25.32 -10.62
C ASN A 508 12.13 26.26 -11.34
N PHE A 509 11.03 25.72 -11.87
CA PHE A 509 9.93 26.47 -12.51
C PHE A 509 8.59 26.23 -11.82
N TYR A 510 8.61 25.85 -10.54
CA TYR A 510 7.41 25.46 -9.81
C TYR A 510 6.51 26.65 -9.49
N GLU A 511 5.25 26.53 -9.90
CA GLU A 511 4.17 27.46 -9.53
C GLU A 511 3.22 26.75 -8.54
N PRO A 512 2.84 27.36 -7.41
CA PRO A 512 1.97 26.72 -6.43
C PRO A 512 0.58 26.44 -7.00
N GLN A 513 0.24 25.16 -7.10
CA GLN A 513 -1.02 24.66 -7.64
C GLN A 513 -1.45 23.37 -6.93
N ILE A 514 -2.67 22.89 -7.17
CA ILE A 514 -3.07 21.54 -6.77
C ILE A 514 -2.70 20.52 -7.85
N SER A 515 -2.37 19.29 -7.42
CA SER A 515 -2.21 18.14 -8.31
C SER A 515 -3.07 16.97 -7.83
N LEU A 516 -3.43 16.08 -8.75
CA LEU A 516 -4.26 14.90 -8.49
C LEU A 516 -3.48 13.62 -8.69
N VAL A 517 -3.68 12.64 -7.80
CA VAL A 517 -3.02 11.33 -7.82
C VAL A 517 -4.06 10.21 -7.69
N PRO A 518 -4.28 9.38 -8.73
CA PRO A 518 -3.76 9.54 -10.09
C PRO A 518 -4.28 10.84 -10.76
N SER A 519 -3.64 11.26 -11.86
CA SER A 519 -4.01 12.51 -12.56
C SER A 519 -5.20 12.38 -13.53
N TYR A 520 -5.56 11.15 -13.90
CA TYR A 520 -6.71 10.79 -14.72
C TYR A 520 -7.14 9.34 -14.43
N LEU A 521 -8.26 8.90 -15.00
CA LEU A 521 -8.76 7.52 -14.92
C LEU A 521 -9.14 6.99 -16.31
N ASP A 522 -8.40 5.99 -16.82
CA ASP A 522 -8.60 5.37 -18.14
C ASP A 522 -8.82 3.86 -18.02
N PHE A 523 -10.07 3.41 -18.16
CA PHE A 523 -10.49 1.99 -18.11
C PHE A 523 -10.04 1.17 -19.34
N THR A 524 -9.27 1.75 -20.26
CA THR A 524 -8.71 1.07 -21.44
C THR A 524 -7.18 0.91 -21.36
N GLU A 525 -6.51 1.48 -20.35
CA GLU A 525 -5.06 1.43 -20.17
C GLU A 525 -4.62 0.28 -19.25
N CYS A 526 -4.60 -0.96 -19.76
CA CYS A 526 -3.99 -2.09 -19.07
C CYS A 526 -2.50 -2.26 -19.42
N PRO A 527 -1.63 -2.66 -18.46
CA PRO A 527 -1.95 -2.98 -17.06
C PRO A 527 -2.01 -1.76 -16.13
N TYR A 528 -1.63 -0.55 -16.59
CA TYR A 528 -1.38 0.60 -15.69
C TYR A 528 -2.57 0.93 -14.77
N MET A 529 -3.79 0.97 -15.30
CA MET A 529 -5.03 1.26 -14.58
C MET A 529 -5.74 0.02 -14.03
N TRP A 530 -5.02 -1.06 -13.71
CA TRP A 530 -5.58 -2.20 -12.96
C TRP A 530 -6.10 -1.73 -11.56
N PRO A 531 -7.25 -2.23 -11.07
CA PRO A 531 -8.18 -3.17 -11.69
C PRO A 531 -9.28 -2.52 -12.54
N TYR A 532 -9.35 -1.18 -12.60
CA TYR A 532 -10.38 -0.47 -13.38
C TYR A 532 -10.36 -0.88 -14.86
N CYS A 533 -9.17 -1.09 -15.43
CA CYS A 533 -9.04 -1.50 -16.83
C CYS A 533 -9.46 -2.96 -17.12
N THR A 534 -9.55 -3.84 -16.12
CA THR A 534 -9.88 -5.26 -16.31
C THR A 534 -11.37 -5.56 -16.33
N GLN A 535 -12.24 -4.58 -16.06
CA GLN A 535 -13.70 -4.75 -16.12
C GLN A 535 -14.42 -3.50 -16.67
N PRO A 536 -15.15 -3.59 -17.80
CA PRO A 536 -15.99 -2.50 -18.27
C PRO A 536 -17.24 -2.33 -17.39
N LEU A 537 -17.82 -1.13 -17.38
CA LEU A 537 -19.04 -0.83 -16.64
C LEU A 537 -20.30 -1.22 -17.43
N TYR A 538 -21.41 -1.42 -16.72
CA TYR A 538 -22.72 -1.70 -17.31
C TYR A 538 -23.84 -1.23 -16.36
N TYR A 539 -25.06 -1.10 -16.90
CA TYR A 539 -26.22 -0.72 -16.09
C TYR A 539 -26.60 -1.83 -15.09
N THR A 540 -27.11 -1.45 -13.92
CA THR A 540 -27.39 -2.33 -12.76
C THR A 540 -26.17 -2.89 -12.02
N GLY A 541 -24.94 -2.51 -12.40
CA GLY A 541 -23.75 -2.77 -11.59
C GLY A 541 -23.64 -1.80 -10.39
N ILE A 542 -23.05 -2.26 -9.30
CA ILE A 542 -22.59 -1.44 -8.16
C ILE A 542 -21.65 -0.34 -8.70
N PRO A 543 -21.78 0.91 -8.24
CA PRO A 543 -20.89 1.99 -8.64
C PRO A 543 -19.43 1.66 -8.34
N VAL A 544 -18.56 1.77 -9.35
CA VAL A 544 -17.12 1.60 -9.15
C VAL A 544 -16.57 2.87 -8.52
N THR A 545 -15.93 2.72 -7.36
CA THR A 545 -15.31 3.82 -6.63
C THR A 545 -13.81 3.90 -6.93
N ALA A 546 -13.31 5.11 -7.19
CA ALA A 546 -11.89 5.40 -7.35
C ALA A 546 -11.50 6.59 -6.46
N ASN A 547 -10.55 6.36 -5.53
CA ASN A 547 -10.06 7.40 -4.63
C ASN A 547 -8.87 8.14 -5.27
N VAL A 548 -8.97 9.46 -5.33
CA VAL A 548 -7.95 10.38 -5.83
C VAL A 548 -7.43 11.22 -4.67
N THR A 549 -6.11 11.21 -4.45
CA THR A 549 -5.45 12.13 -3.50
C THR A 549 -5.31 13.50 -4.17
N ILE A 550 -5.75 14.54 -3.48
CA ILE A 550 -5.51 15.94 -3.84
C ILE A 550 -4.28 16.40 -3.07
N ILE A 551 -3.26 16.89 -3.75
CA ILE A 551 -2.06 17.47 -3.13
C ILE A 551 -2.14 18.99 -3.30
N ASN A 552 -2.09 19.74 -2.20
CA ASN A 552 -2.19 21.20 -2.18
C ASN A 552 -0.81 21.86 -2.12
N GLY A 553 -0.25 22.19 -3.27
CA GLY A 553 1.03 22.89 -3.38
C GLY A 553 1.05 24.35 -2.91
N MET A 554 -0.12 24.95 -2.64
CA MET A 554 -0.28 26.37 -2.32
C MET A 554 -0.02 26.72 -0.84
N GLY A 555 -0.34 25.84 0.10
CA GLY A 555 -0.23 26.13 1.54
C GLY A 555 -0.70 24.99 2.44
N VAL A 556 -0.45 25.13 3.75
CA VAL A 556 -0.75 24.10 4.80
C VAL A 556 -2.26 23.83 4.95
N VAL A 557 -3.11 24.71 4.41
CA VAL A 557 -4.56 24.53 4.43
C VAL A 557 -5.12 24.87 3.06
N GLY A 558 -5.85 23.93 2.47
CA GLY A 558 -6.69 24.17 1.30
C GLY A 558 -8.16 24.03 1.66
N LYS A 559 -9.05 24.68 0.91
CA LYS A 559 -10.49 24.48 0.99
C LYS A 559 -11.06 24.25 -0.41
N ILE A 560 -11.88 23.22 -0.56
CA ILE A 560 -12.64 23.01 -1.80
C ILE A 560 -13.72 24.09 -1.88
N LYS A 561 -13.62 24.98 -2.87
CA LYS A 561 -14.45 26.20 -2.96
C LYS A 561 -15.91 25.91 -3.26
N SER A 562 -16.15 24.87 -4.06
CA SER A 562 -17.45 24.39 -4.50
C SER A 562 -17.35 22.89 -4.77
N PRO A 563 -18.46 22.12 -4.69
CA PRO A 563 -18.46 20.70 -5.02
C PRO A 563 -17.86 20.43 -6.42
N PRO A 564 -17.15 19.30 -6.63
CA PRO A 564 -16.58 18.95 -7.92
C PRO A 564 -17.67 18.86 -9.01
N VAL A 565 -17.39 19.40 -10.19
CA VAL A 565 -18.38 19.51 -11.28
C VAL A 565 -18.08 18.50 -12.37
N TRP A 566 -19.05 17.62 -12.68
CA TRP A 566 -18.94 16.67 -13.79
C TRP A 566 -19.25 17.34 -15.14
N HIS A 567 -18.32 17.24 -16.08
CA HIS A 567 -18.42 17.76 -17.44
C HIS A 567 -18.40 16.61 -18.47
N PRO A 568 -19.58 16.04 -18.82
CA PRO A 568 -19.68 15.05 -19.87
C PRO A 568 -19.51 15.67 -21.27
N TYR A 569 -18.67 15.06 -22.12
CA TYR A 569 -18.48 15.49 -23.50
C TYR A 569 -19.58 14.93 -24.41
N ALA A 570 -20.39 15.82 -25.01
CA ALA A 570 -21.53 15.42 -25.86
C ALA A 570 -21.10 14.56 -27.06
N MET A 571 -20.00 14.93 -27.72
CA MET A 571 -19.48 14.24 -28.90
C MET A 571 -18.81 12.89 -28.59
N GLN A 572 -18.62 12.55 -27.31
CA GLN A 572 -17.90 11.36 -26.84
C GLN A 572 -18.71 10.58 -25.80
N ASN A 573 -20.05 10.65 -25.92
CA ASN A 573 -21.01 9.86 -25.14
C ASN A 573 -20.95 10.08 -23.62
N GLY A 574 -20.41 11.22 -23.16
CA GLY A 574 -20.29 11.54 -21.72
C GLY A 574 -21.62 11.48 -20.97
N ASP A 575 -22.73 11.67 -21.67
CA ASP A 575 -24.09 11.60 -21.14
C ASP A 575 -24.51 10.19 -20.68
N LYS A 576 -23.81 9.12 -21.13
CA LYS A 576 -24.14 7.72 -20.84
C LYS A 576 -23.79 7.27 -19.41
N ILE A 577 -22.87 7.97 -18.74
CA ILE A 577 -22.51 7.70 -17.32
C ILE A 577 -23.01 8.80 -16.38
N GLN A 578 -23.05 8.47 -15.10
CA GLN A 578 -23.29 9.38 -13.99
C GLN A 578 -22.17 9.22 -12.97
N VAL A 579 -21.79 10.33 -12.33
CA VAL A 579 -20.69 10.40 -11.38
C VAL A 579 -21.18 11.11 -10.11
N SER A 580 -20.76 10.61 -8.96
CA SER A 580 -20.92 11.26 -7.65
C SER A 580 -19.56 11.44 -7.01
N PHE A 581 -19.49 12.35 -6.03
CA PHE A 581 -18.25 12.66 -5.33
C PHE A 581 -18.45 12.59 -3.81
N SER A 582 -17.48 11.99 -3.13
CA SER A 582 -17.22 12.20 -1.70
C SER A 582 -15.84 12.82 -1.57
N TYR A 583 -15.65 13.85 -0.76
CA TYR A 583 -14.40 14.61 -0.72
C TYR A 583 -14.17 15.30 0.62
N SER A 584 -12.91 15.57 0.93
CA SER A 584 -12.52 16.39 2.08
C SER A 584 -12.77 17.87 1.81
N GLU A 585 -13.68 18.52 2.57
CA GLU A 585 -13.94 19.97 2.44
C GLU A 585 -12.69 20.83 2.68
N VAL A 586 -11.86 20.40 3.63
CA VAL A 586 -10.58 21.00 4.00
C VAL A 586 -9.45 20.02 3.67
N LEU A 587 -8.41 20.53 3.01
CA LEU A 587 -7.16 19.84 2.75
C LEU A 587 -6.18 20.24 3.84
N TRP A 588 -5.68 19.28 4.63
CA TRP A 588 -4.76 19.50 5.74
C TRP A 588 -3.99 18.20 6.02
N PRO A 589 -2.68 18.25 6.34
CA PRO A 589 -1.82 19.44 6.39
C PRO A 589 -1.26 19.85 5.02
N TRP A 590 -1.25 18.97 4.02
CA TRP A 590 -0.89 19.33 2.64
C TRP A 590 -1.76 18.61 1.60
N SER A 591 -2.62 17.70 2.04
CA SER A 591 -3.37 16.80 1.18
C SER A 591 -4.83 16.68 1.59
N GLY A 592 -5.63 16.10 0.71
CA GLY A 592 -6.97 15.60 1.01
C GLY A 592 -7.38 14.59 -0.06
N TYR A 593 -8.68 14.28 -0.15
CA TYR A 593 -9.16 13.26 -1.06
C TYR A 593 -10.43 13.67 -1.81
N MET A 594 -10.62 13.06 -2.97
CA MET A 594 -11.86 13.00 -3.73
C MET A 594 -12.06 11.56 -4.19
N ALA A 595 -13.09 10.89 -3.67
CA ALA A 595 -13.58 9.61 -4.15
C ALA A 595 -14.65 9.85 -5.21
N LEU A 596 -14.49 9.24 -6.39
CA LEU A 596 -15.47 9.26 -7.47
C LEU A 596 -16.20 7.92 -7.49
N SER A 597 -17.53 7.90 -7.44
CA SER A 597 -18.30 6.69 -7.73
C SER A 597 -18.98 6.84 -9.10
N ILE A 598 -18.73 5.87 -9.99
CA ILE A 598 -19.13 5.92 -11.40
C ILE A 598 -20.13 4.81 -11.69
N SER A 599 -21.25 5.14 -12.35
CA SER A 599 -22.24 4.16 -12.80
C SER A 599 -22.83 4.52 -14.17
N VAL A 600 -23.41 3.54 -14.86
CA VAL A 600 -23.99 3.67 -16.20
C VAL A 600 -25.47 4.05 -16.07
N LYS A 601 -25.94 5.02 -16.88
CA LYS A 601 -27.35 5.44 -16.86
C LYS A 601 -28.26 4.40 -17.52
N LYS A 602 -29.52 4.34 -17.07
CA LYS A 602 -30.54 3.39 -17.56
C LYS A 602 -30.73 3.38 -19.08
N HIS A 603 -30.63 4.52 -19.76
CA HIS A 603 -30.79 4.60 -21.21
C HIS A 603 -29.60 4.00 -21.99
N ALA A 604 -28.47 3.74 -21.32
CA ALA A 604 -27.27 3.12 -21.88
C ALA A 604 -27.18 1.61 -21.57
N ALA A 605 -28.23 0.99 -21.01
CA ALA A 605 -28.22 -0.41 -20.58
C ALA A 605 -27.88 -1.44 -21.68
N ASN A 606 -28.23 -1.14 -22.93
CA ASN A 606 -27.96 -1.98 -24.10
C ASN A 606 -26.91 -1.33 -25.04
N TRP A 607 -26.12 -0.38 -24.53
CA TRP A 607 -25.14 0.36 -25.32
C TRP A 607 -23.73 -0.18 -25.09
N GLU A 608 -22.89 -0.12 -26.12
CA GLU A 608 -21.50 -0.51 -26.08
C GLU A 608 -20.62 0.62 -26.63
N GLY A 609 -19.51 0.92 -25.95
CA GLY A 609 -18.53 1.88 -26.44
C GLY A 609 -17.75 2.59 -25.34
N ILE A 610 -16.97 3.59 -25.76
CA ILE A 610 -16.13 4.41 -24.89
C ILE A 610 -16.87 5.70 -24.55
N VAL A 611 -16.88 6.04 -23.26
CA VAL A 611 -17.45 7.26 -22.68
C VAL A 611 -16.34 8.16 -22.17
N GLN A 612 -16.42 9.47 -22.44
CA GLN A 612 -15.44 10.46 -21.97
C GLN A 612 -16.09 11.70 -21.34
N GLY A 613 -15.37 12.27 -20.38
CA GLY A 613 -15.66 13.56 -19.76
C GLY A 613 -14.53 13.98 -18.82
N HIS A 614 -14.72 15.06 -18.07
CA HIS A 614 -13.80 15.44 -17.00
C HIS A 614 -14.54 15.96 -15.78
N VAL A 615 -13.85 15.99 -14.64
CA VAL A 615 -14.31 16.63 -13.41
C VAL A 615 -13.50 17.90 -13.21
N GLU A 616 -14.16 19.03 -13.01
CA GLU A 616 -13.50 20.28 -12.64
C GLU A 616 -13.55 20.45 -11.11
N LEU A 617 -12.40 20.70 -10.50
CA LEU A 617 -12.22 20.92 -9.07
C LEU A 617 -11.51 22.26 -8.84
N THR A 618 -12.07 23.10 -7.96
CA THR A 618 -11.48 24.39 -7.56
C THR A 618 -11.14 24.37 -6.07
N VAL A 619 -9.89 24.64 -5.75
CA VAL A 619 -9.38 24.75 -4.38
C VAL A 619 -8.88 26.18 -4.15
N THR A 620 -9.22 26.77 -3.00
CA THR A 620 -8.54 27.98 -2.50
C THR A 620 -7.61 27.66 -1.33
N SER A 621 -6.57 28.45 -1.15
CA SER A 621 -5.61 28.32 -0.06
C SER A 621 -5.10 29.72 0.34
N PRO A 622 -4.94 30.03 1.64
CA PRO A 622 -4.37 31.30 2.06
C PRO A 622 -2.94 31.46 1.55
N ARG A 623 -2.58 32.64 1.01
CA ARG A 623 -1.18 32.92 0.63
C ARG A 623 -0.25 32.77 1.83
N SER A 624 0.78 31.94 1.67
CA SER A 624 1.83 31.73 2.67
C SER A 624 2.74 32.95 2.83
N GLN A 625 2.32 33.90 3.65
CA GLN A 625 3.20 34.94 4.19
C GLN A 625 3.18 34.93 5.71
N GLU A 626 4.33 34.65 6.34
CA GLU A 626 4.59 34.79 7.79
C GLU A 626 4.54 36.26 8.29
N ARG A 627 3.84 37.16 7.57
CA ARG A 627 3.86 38.61 7.79
C ARG A 627 2.52 39.34 7.70
N VAL A 628 1.39 38.64 7.71
CA VAL A 628 0.09 39.30 8.02
C VAL A 628 -0.04 39.45 9.53
N LEU A 629 0.63 40.48 10.07
CA LEU A 629 0.25 41.07 11.35
C LEU A 629 -1.16 41.66 11.20
N LEU A 630 -2.12 41.10 11.93
CA LEU A 630 -3.28 41.79 12.50
C LEU A 630 -3.94 42.88 11.61
N THR A 631 -4.41 42.50 10.43
CA THR A 631 -5.44 43.26 9.68
C THR A 631 -6.43 42.24 9.11
N GLU A 632 -7.69 42.28 9.57
CA GLU A 632 -8.60 41.12 9.47
C GLU A 632 -9.31 40.93 8.11
N ASP A 633 -9.19 41.87 7.15
CA ASP A 633 -10.15 41.96 6.04
C ASP A 633 -9.66 41.55 4.64
N ASN A 634 -8.36 41.35 4.38
CA ASN A 634 -7.86 41.02 3.03
C ASN A 634 -6.61 40.12 3.00
N ALA A 635 -6.71 38.89 3.52
CA ALA A 635 -5.73 37.85 3.18
C ALA A 635 -6.00 37.36 1.75
N GLU A 636 -5.11 37.66 0.80
CA GLU A 636 -5.27 37.22 -0.59
C GLU A 636 -5.24 35.68 -0.70
N GLU A 637 -6.38 35.06 -1.03
CA GLU A 637 -6.45 33.63 -1.31
C GLU A 637 -5.88 33.30 -2.70
N GLN A 638 -4.96 32.33 -2.78
CA GLN A 638 -4.63 31.67 -4.04
C GLN A 638 -5.74 30.70 -4.41
N THR A 639 -6.07 30.63 -5.70
CA THR A 639 -7.05 29.69 -6.26
C THR A 639 -6.37 28.85 -7.33
N SER A 640 -6.56 27.53 -7.29
CA SER A 640 -6.12 26.60 -8.32
C SER A 640 -7.30 25.77 -8.82
N VAL A 641 -7.38 25.57 -10.14
CA VAL A 641 -8.43 24.83 -10.82
C VAL A 641 -7.80 23.68 -11.60
N VAL A 642 -8.32 22.47 -11.45
CA VAL A 642 -7.77 21.26 -12.05
C VAL A 642 -8.87 20.44 -12.75
N LYS A 643 -8.52 19.79 -13.88
CA LYS A 643 -9.45 18.98 -14.69
C LYS A 643 -9.06 17.49 -14.68
N PHE A 644 -9.78 16.68 -13.91
CA PHE A 644 -9.56 15.24 -13.83
C PHE A 644 -10.26 14.52 -14.99
N PHE A 645 -9.50 13.95 -15.93
CA PHE A 645 -10.07 13.29 -17.11
C PHE A 645 -10.54 11.85 -16.80
N ILE A 646 -11.71 11.49 -17.32
CA ILE A 646 -12.33 10.18 -17.16
C ILE A 646 -12.62 9.57 -18.53
N LYS A 647 -12.13 8.35 -18.76
CA LYS A 647 -12.44 7.53 -19.93
C LYS A 647 -12.86 6.13 -19.48
N VAL A 648 -14.09 5.77 -19.77
CA VAL A 648 -14.74 4.53 -19.30
C VAL A 648 -15.13 3.66 -20.48
N SER A 649 -14.90 2.36 -20.38
CA SER A 649 -15.48 1.36 -21.29
C SER A 649 -16.83 0.91 -20.75
N VAL A 650 -17.88 0.98 -21.56
CA VAL A 650 -19.24 0.54 -21.20
C VAL A 650 -19.68 -0.57 -22.14
N ILE A 651 -20.34 -1.58 -21.58
CA ILE A 651 -20.93 -2.71 -22.31
C ILE A 651 -22.42 -2.88 -21.96
N PRO A 652 -23.20 -3.61 -22.80
CA PRO A 652 -24.54 -4.06 -22.44
C PRO A 652 -24.53 -4.91 -21.16
N VAL A 653 -25.65 -4.92 -20.41
CA VAL A 653 -25.76 -5.69 -19.15
C VAL A 653 -25.39 -7.17 -19.38
N PRO A 654 -24.36 -7.71 -18.69
CA PRO A 654 -23.97 -9.12 -18.84
C PRO A 654 -25.06 -10.09 -18.40
N PRO A 655 -25.06 -11.34 -18.91
CA PRO A 655 -25.94 -12.39 -18.42
C PRO A 655 -25.83 -12.57 -16.90
N ARG A 656 -26.96 -12.67 -16.21
CA ARG A 656 -27.05 -12.80 -14.75
C ARG A 656 -26.13 -13.90 -14.19
N GLU A 657 -26.10 -15.07 -14.85
CA GLU A 657 -25.24 -16.22 -14.52
C GLU A 657 -23.72 -15.93 -14.56
N LYS A 658 -23.30 -14.86 -15.22
CA LYS A 658 -21.90 -14.39 -15.27
C LYS A 658 -21.60 -13.27 -14.26
N ARG A 659 -22.55 -12.83 -13.44
CA ARG A 659 -22.37 -11.78 -12.44
C ARG A 659 -22.27 -12.38 -11.03
N ILE A 660 -21.12 -12.15 -10.41
CA ILE A 660 -20.77 -12.59 -9.06
C ILE A 660 -20.72 -11.36 -8.16
N LEU A 661 -21.45 -11.42 -7.05
CA LEU A 661 -21.36 -10.44 -5.98
C LEU A 661 -20.45 -10.99 -4.89
N TRP A 662 -19.33 -10.30 -4.61
CA TRP A 662 -18.45 -10.59 -3.47
C TRP A 662 -18.96 -9.86 -2.24
N ASP A 663 -19.14 -10.57 -1.14
CA ASP A 663 -19.45 -9.98 0.16
C ASP A 663 -18.18 -9.41 0.81
N GLN A 664 -18.07 -8.08 0.86
CA GLN A 664 -17.00 -7.38 1.59
C GLN A 664 -17.48 -6.83 2.93
N PHE A 665 -18.80 -6.73 3.12
CA PHE A 665 -19.38 -6.12 4.31
C PHE A 665 -19.21 -7.01 5.53
N HIS A 666 -19.08 -8.32 5.35
CA HIS A 666 -18.87 -9.26 6.45
C HIS A 666 -17.41 -9.65 6.71
N ASN A 667 -16.45 -9.19 5.91
CA ASN A 667 -15.04 -9.25 6.30
C ASN A 667 -14.74 -8.17 7.35
N LEU A 668 -13.94 -8.47 8.37
CA LEU A 668 -13.43 -7.48 9.32
C LEU A 668 -12.10 -6.91 8.82
N ARG A 669 -11.90 -5.62 9.06
CA ARG A 669 -10.60 -4.99 8.76
C ARG A 669 -9.64 -5.30 9.90
N TYR A 670 -8.36 -5.39 9.57
CA TYR A 670 -7.24 -5.53 10.48
C TYR A 670 -6.38 -4.25 10.56
N PRO A 671 -5.56 -4.07 11.61
CA PRO A 671 -5.93 -4.35 12.99
C PRO A 671 -6.90 -3.28 13.50
N PRO A 672 -7.95 -3.71 14.20
CA PRO A 672 -8.35 -3.04 15.43
C PRO A 672 -8.35 -4.01 16.63
N GLY A 673 -8.33 -5.32 16.37
CA GLY A 673 -8.25 -6.40 17.37
C GLY A 673 -7.44 -7.60 16.86
N TYR A 674 -7.34 -8.65 17.68
CA TYR A 674 -6.76 -9.93 17.25
C TYR A 674 -7.83 -10.75 16.54
N PHE A 675 -7.70 -10.92 15.22
CA PHE A 675 -8.27 -12.08 14.53
C PHE A 675 -7.13 -12.94 13.95
N PRO A 676 -7.17 -14.26 14.15
CA PRO A 676 -6.11 -15.19 13.77
C PRO A 676 -6.24 -15.59 12.31
N ARG A 677 -5.12 -15.99 11.69
CA ARG A 677 -5.15 -16.54 10.33
C ARG A 677 -5.93 -17.84 10.20
N ASP A 678 -6.46 -18.06 9.00
CA ASP A 678 -6.97 -19.33 8.46
C ASP A 678 -6.05 -20.50 8.84
N ASN A 679 -4.83 -20.52 8.29
CA ASN A 679 -3.92 -21.65 8.44
C ASN A 679 -3.11 -21.61 9.75
N LEU A 680 -3.59 -22.35 10.75
CA LEU A 680 -2.97 -22.51 12.07
C LEU A 680 -1.55 -23.09 12.08
N LYS A 681 -1.01 -23.57 10.95
CA LYS A 681 0.41 -23.95 10.85
C LYS A 681 1.34 -22.73 10.74
N MET A 682 0.83 -21.55 10.39
CA MET A 682 1.60 -20.31 10.18
C MET A 682 1.97 -19.60 11.50
N LYS A 683 2.66 -20.30 12.41
CA LYS A 683 2.98 -19.85 13.78
C LYS A 683 3.81 -18.56 13.90
N ASN A 684 4.53 -18.17 12.84
CA ASN A 684 5.37 -16.97 12.85
C ASN A 684 4.60 -15.68 12.58
N ASP A 685 3.46 -15.82 11.91
CA ASP A 685 2.58 -14.81 11.30
C ASP A 685 1.15 -14.86 11.87
N PRO A 686 0.88 -14.49 13.14
CA PRO A 686 -0.34 -14.92 13.83
C PRO A 686 -1.60 -14.12 13.49
N LEU A 687 -1.48 -12.98 12.80
CA LEU A 687 -2.58 -12.09 12.45
C LEU A 687 -2.83 -12.16 10.95
N ASP A 688 -4.09 -12.14 10.52
CA ASP A 688 -4.33 -11.64 9.17
C ASP A 688 -4.09 -10.13 9.14
N TRP A 689 -3.56 -9.63 8.04
CA TRP A 689 -3.30 -8.20 7.81
C TRP A 689 -3.66 -7.78 6.39
N ASN A 690 -4.12 -8.70 5.54
CA ASN A 690 -4.17 -8.51 4.11
C ASN A 690 -5.52 -8.00 3.59
N GLY A 691 -6.53 -7.94 4.47
CA GLY A 691 -7.73 -7.10 4.33
C GLY A 691 -8.79 -7.66 3.38
N ASP A 692 -8.66 -8.93 3.03
CA ASP A 692 -9.74 -9.85 2.64
C ASP A 692 -10.65 -9.29 1.55
N HIS A 693 -9.98 -8.82 0.51
CA HIS A 693 -10.57 -8.16 -0.63
C HIS A 693 -10.11 -8.83 -1.92
N ILE A 694 -11.01 -8.92 -2.90
CA ILE A 694 -10.75 -9.46 -4.26
C ILE A 694 -9.56 -8.82 -5.02
N HIS A 695 -8.94 -7.78 -4.47
CA HIS A 695 -7.85 -7.02 -5.07
C HIS A 695 -6.62 -6.91 -4.14
N THR A 696 -6.63 -7.58 -2.98
CA THR A 696 -5.50 -7.75 -2.07
C THR A 696 -5.03 -9.20 -2.09
N ASN A 697 -5.37 -10.00 -1.09
CA ASN A 697 -4.95 -11.38 -0.95
C ASN A 697 -5.75 -12.35 -1.84
N PHE A 698 -7.00 -12.01 -2.20
CA PHE A 698 -7.79 -12.74 -3.19
C PHE A 698 -7.55 -12.29 -4.66
N HIS A 699 -6.44 -11.58 -4.93
CA HIS A 699 -6.08 -11.05 -6.25
C HIS A 699 -6.00 -12.13 -7.36
N ASP A 700 -5.37 -13.26 -7.07
CA ASP A 700 -5.20 -14.35 -8.05
C ASP A 700 -6.55 -15.02 -8.39
N MET A 701 -7.43 -15.19 -7.39
CA MET A 701 -8.80 -15.65 -7.61
C MET A 701 -9.58 -14.67 -8.51
N TYR A 702 -9.46 -13.35 -8.28
CA TYR A 702 -10.07 -12.35 -9.16
C TYR A 702 -9.55 -12.47 -10.60
N GLN A 703 -8.24 -12.59 -10.80
CA GLN A 703 -7.67 -12.77 -12.14
C GLN A 703 -8.21 -14.04 -12.83
N HIS A 704 -8.31 -15.15 -12.11
CA HIS A 704 -8.88 -16.40 -12.61
C HIS A 704 -10.33 -16.21 -13.05
N LEU A 705 -11.19 -15.67 -12.19
CA LEU A 705 -12.61 -15.50 -12.50
C LEU A 705 -12.86 -14.49 -13.64
N ARG A 706 -12.08 -13.41 -13.72
CA ARG A 706 -12.11 -12.47 -14.86
C ARG A 706 -11.69 -13.16 -16.15
N THR A 707 -10.67 -14.02 -16.12
CA THR A 707 -10.21 -14.82 -17.27
C THR A 707 -11.27 -15.84 -17.70
N SER A 708 -12.01 -16.43 -16.76
CA SER A 708 -13.19 -17.27 -16.98
C SER A 708 -14.46 -16.50 -17.41
N GLY A 709 -14.34 -15.17 -17.61
CA GLY A 709 -15.41 -14.31 -18.14
C GLY A 709 -16.54 -14.00 -17.16
N TYR A 710 -16.29 -14.09 -15.85
CA TYR A 710 -17.23 -13.63 -14.82
C TYR A 710 -16.98 -12.16 -14.48
N TYR A 711 -18.05 -11.42 -14.21
CA TYR A 711 -18.00 -10.04 -13.75
C TYR A 711 -18.15 -10.02 -12.22
N LEU A 712 -17.22 -9.35 -11.55
CA LEU A 712 -17.15 -9.31 -10.09
C LEU A 712 -17.50 -7.91 -9.60
N GLU A 713 -18.34 -7.84 -8.59
CA GLU A 713 -18.79 -6.61 -7.96
C GLU A 713 -18.62 -6.73 -6.44
N VAL A 714 -18.18 -5.67 -5.77
CA VAL A 714 -17.83 -5.68 -4.33
C VAL A 714 -18.98 -5.09 -3.52
N LEU A 715 -19.57 -5.88 -2.63
CA LEU A 715 -20.65 -5.46 -1.75
C LEU A 715 -20.08 -4.95 -0.41
N GLY A 716 -19.84 -3.64 -0.31
CA GLY A 716 -19.47 -2.96 0.96
C GLY A 716 -20.67 -2.54 1.82
N GLN A 717 -21.82 -3.20 1.70
CA GLN A 717 -23.10 -2.87 2.36
C GLN A 717 -23.81 -4.15 2.84
N PRO A 718 -24.70 -4.10 3.85
CA PRO A 718 -25.48 -5.28 4.23
C PRO A 718 -26.37 -5.80 3.09
N PHE A 719 -26.76 -7.07 3.15
CA PHE A 719 -27.56 -7.78 2.14
C PHE A 719 -28.94 -7.16 1.89
N THR A 720 -29.43 -6.35 2.82
CA THR A 720 -30.64 -5.52 2.66
C THR A 720 -30.52 -4.48 1.53
N CYS A 721 -29.30 -4.12 1.12
CA CYS A 721 -29.03 -3.01 0.20
C CYS A 721 -28.83 -3.38 -1.27
N PHE A 722 -28.87 -4.67 -1.66
CA PHE A 722 -28.76 -5.08 -3.06
C PHE A 722 -30.01 -5.81 -3.59
N ASP A 723 -30.23 -5.71 -4.90
CA ASP A 723 -31.26 -6.46 -5.63
C ASP A 723 -30.67 -7.73 -6.26
N ALA A 724 -30.98 -8.88 -5.66
CA ALA A 724 -30.53 -10.21 -6.06
C ALA A 724 -31.01 -10.64 -7.47
N LYS A 725 -31.96 -9.93 -8.08
CA LYS A 725 -32.36 -10.19 -9.47
C LYS A 725 -31.24 -9.88 -10.47
N ASN A 726 -30.33 -8.97 -10.10
CA ASN A 726 -29.21 -8.57 -10.95
C ASN A 726 -28.05 -9.59 -10.97
N TYR A 727 -27.91 -10.40 -9.93
CA TYR A 727 -26.75 -11.27 -9.68
C TYR A 727 -27.07 -12.75 -9.80
N GLY A 728 -26.20 -13.54 -10.41
CA GLY A 728 -26.35 -14.99 -10.50
C GLY A 728 -25.88 -15.72 -9.25
N GLN A 729 -24.80 -15.25 -8.64
CA GLN A 729 -24.23 -15.80 -7.42
C GLN A 729 -23.87 -14.69 -6.43
N LEU A 730 -24.10 -14.94 -5.14
CA LEU A 730 -23.44 -14.30 -4.01
C LEU A 730 -22.31 -15.21 -3.53
N LEU A 731 -21.11 -14.67 -3.40
CA LEU A 731 -19.90 -15.34 -2.95
C LEU A 731 -19.49 -14.73 -1.60
N ILE A 732 -19.56 -15.54 -0.56
CA ILE A 732 -19.17 -15.21 0.81
C ILE A 732 -17.89 -16.02 1.11
N VAL A 733 -16.80 -15.34 1.43
CA VAL A 733 -15.50 -15.96 1.69
C VAL A 733 -14.91 -15.31 2.93
N ASP A 734 -14.46 -16.15 3.86
CA ASP A 734 -13.88 -15.79 5.14
C ASP A 734 -14.56 -14.63 5.91
N PRO A 735 -15.86 -14.76 6.28
CA PRO A 735 -16.56 -13.70 7.00
C PRO A 735 -16.35 -13.80 8.52
N GLU A 736 -15.76 -12.77 9.13
CA GLU A 736 -15.55 -12.68 10.59
C GLU A 736 -16.65 -11.89 11.34
N GLU A 737 -17.52 -11.20 10.60
CA GLU A 737 -18.61 -10.37 11.12
C GLU A 737 -19.88 -11.17 11.48
N GLU A 738 -20.77 -10.58 12.28
CA GLU A 738 -22.13 -11.07 12.51
C GLU A 738 -23.10 -10.65 11.39
N TYR A 739 -24.31 -11.24 11.33
CA TYR A 739 -25.35 -10.85 10.36
C TYR A 739 -26.55 -10.21 11.06
N PHE A 740 -27.15 -9.18 10.46
CA PHE A 740 -28.43 -8.64 10.95
C PHE A 740 -29.57 -9.65 10.71
N PRO A 741 -30.56 -9.79 11.63
CA PRO A 741 -31.72 -10.68 11.43
C PRO A 741 -32.51 -10.40 10.13
N GLU A 742 -32.54 -9.13 9.71
CA GLU A 742 -33.13 -8.67 8.46
C GLU A 742 -32.39 -9.22 7.23
N GLU A 743 -31.07 -9.39 7.29
CA GLU A 743 -30.27 -9.95 6.20
C GLU A 743 -30.51 -11.45 6.03
N ILE A 744 -30.61 -12.20 7.12
CA ILE A 744 -30.95 -13.63 7.09
C ILE A 744 -32.30 -13.83 6.39
N THR A 745 -33.30 -13.00 6.76
CA THR A 745 -34.64 -13.01 6.18
C THR A 745 -34.63 -12.58 4.70
N LYS A 746 -33.84 -11.56 4.35
CA LYS A 746 -33.67 -11.06 2.98
C LYS A 746 -33.01 -12.10 2.08
N LEU A 747 -31.92 -12.71 2.53
CA LEU A 747 -31.19 -13.74 1.79
C LEU A 747 -32.06 -14.97 1.56
N GLN A 748 -32.81 -15.42 2.56
CA GLN A 748 -33.76 -16.53 2.42
C GLN A 748 -34.76 -16.27 1.28
N LYS A 749 -35.30 -15.05 1.19
CA LYS A 749 -36.19 -14.65 0.10
C LYS A 749 -35.47 -14.59 -1.25
N ASP A 750 -34.31 -13.96 -1.32
CA ASP A 750 -33.54 -13.80 -2.56
C ASP A 750 -33.13 -15.16 -3.16
N VAL A 751 -32.78 -16.13 -2.31
CA VAL A 751 -32.45 -17.50 -2.71
C VAL A 751 -33.67 -18.25 -3.23
N LEU A 752 -34.86 -18.07 -2.61
CA LEU A 752 -36.12 -18.59 -3.16
C LEU A 752 -36.48 -17.95 -4.52
N ASP A 753 -36.12 -16.68 -4.73
CA ASP A 753 -36.26 -15.94 -6.00
C ASP A 753 -35.14 -16.28 -7.02
N GLY A 754 -34.21 -17.19 -6.70
CA GLY A 754 -33.24 -17.77 -7.61
C GLY A 754 -31.82 -17.22 -7.52
N LEU A 755 -31.42 -16.58 -6.42
CA LEU A 755 -30.00 -16.27 -6.11
C LEU A 755 -29.26 -17.54 -5.69
N ASN A 756 -28.09 -17.81 -6.26
CA ASN A 756 -27.21 -18.86 -5.74
C ASN A 756 -26.28 -18.30 -4.65
N VAL A 757 -25.94 -19.10 -3.65
CA VAL A 757 -25.02 -18.72 -2.57
C VAL A 757 -23.86 -19.70 -2.54
N ILE A 758 -22.65 -19.18 -2.52
CA ILE A 758 -21.41 -19.93 -2.40
C ILE A 758 -20.70 -19.43 -1.14
N VAL A 759 -20.40 -20.34 -0.21
CA VAL A 759 -19.70 -20.04 1.03
C VAL A 759 -18.37 -20.81 1.06
N PHE A 760 -17.27 -20.08 1.22
CA PHE A 760 -15.99 -20.62 1.67
C PHE A 760 -15.81 -20.13 3.12
N ALA A 761 -15.80 -21.06 4.06
CA ALA A 761 -15.70 -20.81 5.48
C ALA A 761 -14.34 -21.29 6.02
N GLU A 762 -14.08 -21.01 7.29
CA GLU A 762 -12.86 -21.41 7.99
C GLU A 762 -13.16 -21.97 9.38
N TRP A 763 -12.12 -22.39 10.11
CA TRP A 763 -12.27 -22.89 11.46
C TRP A 763 -12.84 -21.89 12.46
N TYR A 764 -13.59 -22.45 13.42
CA TYR A 764 -13.92 -21.77 14.66
C TYR A 764 -13.91 -22.79 15.80
N ASN A 765 -12.98 -22.65 16.75
CA ASN A 765 -12.93 -23.50 17.95
C ASN A 765 -12.43 -22.70 19.16
N THR A 766 -13.26 -22.59 20.20
CA THR A 766 -12.96 -21.77 21.39
C THR A 766 -11.76 -22.28 22.20
N SER A 767 -11.49 -23.60 22.18
CA SER A 767 -10.32 -24.18 22.86
C SER A 767 -9.02 -23.89 22.10
N VAL A 768 -9.08 -23.90 20.76
CA VAL A 768 -7.97 -23.45 19.89
C VAL A 768 -7.73 -21.95 20.07
N MET A 769 -8.78 -21.12 20.00
CA MET A 769 -8.70 -19.67 20.24
C MET A 769 -8.04 -19.34 21.58
N ALA A 770 -8.45 -20.01 22.66
CA ALA A 770 -7.87 -19.85 23.99
C ALA A 770 -6.41 -20.30 24.11
N LYS A 771 -5.92 -21.11 23.16
CA LYS A 771 -4.55 -21.64 23.09
C LYS A 771 -3.61 -20.79 22.22
N VAL A 772 -4.11 -20.18 21.14
CA VAL A 772 -3.31 -19.32 20.24
C VAL A 772 -3.17 -17.88 20.74
N LYS A 773 -3.79 -17.53 21.88
CA LYS A 773 -3.54 -16.26 22.56
C LYS A 773 -2.04 -16.07 22.85
N PHE A 774 -1.55 -14.85 22.68
CA PHE A 774 -0.18 -14.47 23.00
C PHE A 774 -0.15 -13.31 23.99
N TYR A 775 0.97 -13.16 24.71
CA TYR A 775 1.22 -11.99 25.53
C TYR A 775 1.95 -10.97 24.66
N ASP A 776 1.31 -9.85 24.37
CA ASP A 776 1.99 -8.73 23.73
C ASP A 776 2.76 -7.95 24.79
N GLU A 777 4.10 -7.98 24.67
CA GLU A 777 5.01 -7.27 25.56
C GLU A 777 4.86 -5.74 25.43
N ASN A 778 4.40 -5.23 24.28
CA ASN A 778 4.25 -3.80 24.02
C ASN A 778 3.07 -3.20 24.79
N THR A 779 1.86 -3.74 24.59
CA THR A 779 0.67 -3.33 25.36
C THR A 779 0.60 -3.93 26.77
N ARG A 780 1.52 -4.85 27.10
CA ARG A 780 1.57 -5.64 28.36
C ARG A 780 0.28 -6.40 28.65
N ARG A 781 -0.40 -6.87 27.60
CA ARG A 781 -1.72 -7.52 27.67
C ARG A 781 -1.70 -8.87 26.96
N TRP A 782 -2.56 -9.76 27.43
CA TRP A 782 -2.90 -10.97 26.67
C TRP A 782 -3.82 -10.58 25.53
N TRP A 783 -3.37 -10.80 24.30
CA TRP A 783 -4.19 -10.71 23.10
C TRP A 783 -4.87 -12.05 22.90
N MET A 784 -6.20 -12.07 22.92
CA MET A 784 -7.03 -13.25 22.67
C MET A 784 -7.79 -13.05 21.36
N PRO A 785 -7.94 -14.09 20.52
CA PRO A 785 -8.76 -14.02 19.30
C PRO A 785 -10.18 -13.56 19.59
N GLU A 786 -10.67 -12.60 18.81
CA GLU A 786 -12.06 -12.11 18.89
C GLU A 786 -13.03 -13.05 18.13
N THR A 787 -12.50 -13.80 17.16
CA THR A 787 -13.17 -14.86 16.37
C THR A 787 -12.19 -16.02 16.03
N GLY A 788 -12.65 -17.03 15.30
CA GLY A 788 -11.80 -18.06 14.64
C GLY A 788 -11.09 -17.47 13.41
N GLY A 789 -10.85 -18.27 12.37
CA GLY A 789 -10.56 -17.71 11.03
C GLY A 789 -11.79 -16.92 10.58
N CYS A 790 -12.86 -17.64 10.26
CA CYS A 790 -14.20 -17.04 10.08
C CYS A 790 -15.07 -17.12 11.34
N ASN A 791 -16.16 -16.33 11.39
CA ASN A 791 -17.21 -16.44 12.41
C ASN A 791 -18.24 -17.54 12.05
N ALA A 792 -17.81 -18.81 12.17
CA ALA A 792 -18.68 -19.96 11.91
C ALA A 792 -20.00 -19.97 12.73
N PRO A 793 -20.07 -19.48 13.99
CA PRO A 793 -21.34 -19.28 14.69
C PRO A 793 -22.31 -18.30 14.00
N ALA A 794 -21.82 -17.23 13.36
CA ALA A 794 -22.64 -16.30 12.58
C ALA A 794 -23.08 -16.93 11.25
N LEU A 795 -22.17 -17.59 10.53
CA LEU A 795 -22.50 -18.37 9.33
C LEU A 795 -23.56 -19.44 9.62
N ASN A 796 -23.49 -20.10 10.77
CA ASN A 796 -24.51 -21.08 11.18
C ASN A 796 -25.88 -20.44 11.40
N SER A 797 -25.96 -19.21 11.91
CA SER A 797 -27.22 -18.45 11.99
C SER A 797 -27.74 -18.09 10.59
N LEU A 798 -26.87 -17.65 9.67
CA LEU A 798 -27.23 -17.34 8.29
C LEU A 798 -27.73 -18.56 7.50
N LEU A 799 -27.10 -19.72 7.72
CA LEU A 799 -27.37 -20.97 6.99
C LEU A 799 -28.46 -21.85 7.63
N GLN A 800 -28.87 -21.54 8.87
CA GLN A 800 -29.94 -22.24 9.60
C GLN A 800 -31.25 -22.42 8.79
N PRO A 801 -31.76 -21.43 8.04
CA PRO A 801 -33.02 -21.57 7.29
C PRO A 801 -32.97 -22.66 6.20
N TYR A 802 -31.78 -23.05 5.75
CA TYR A 802 -31.56 -24.10 4.76
C TYR A 802 -31.23 -25.46 5.39
N GLY A 803 -31.14 -25.57 6.71
CA GLY A 803 -30.78 -26.82 7.40
C GLY A 803 -29.29 -27.19 7.27
N ILE A 804 -28.43 -26.22 6.99
CA ILE A 804 -26.97 -26.37 6.87
C ILE A 804 -26.30 -25.86 8.16
N ALA A 805 -25.23 -26.53 8.61
CA ALA A 805 -24.36 -26.03 9.68
C ALA A 805 -22.93 -26.59 9.59
N LEU A 806 -21.96 -25.76 9.97
CA LEU A 806 -20.54 -26.02 10.19
C LEU A 806 -20.30 -26.53 11.63
N SER A 807 -19.22 -27.28 11.84
CA SER A 807 -18.83 -27.85 13.13
C SER A 807 -17.78 -27.02 13.88
N ASP A 808 -17.54 -27.38 15.14
CA ASP A 808 -16.48 -26.83 15.98
C ASP A 808 -15.11 -27.49 15.76
N ARG A 809 -14.98 -28.43 14.82
CA ARG A 809 -13.74 -29.18 14.56
C ARG A 809 -12.89 -28.50 13.51
N VAL A 810 -11.58 -28.68 13.62
CA VAL A 810 -10.54 -28.05 12.80
C VAL A 810 -9.68 -29.14 12.19
N TYR A 811 -9.60 -29.19 10.86
CA TYR A 811 -9.00 -30.30 10.13
C TYR A 811 -7.86 -29.86 9.21
N ASP A 812 -6.90 -30.77 9.02
CA ASP A 812 -5.69 -30.58 8.22
C ASP A 812 -5.46 -31.75 7.26
N GLY A 813 -5.03 -31.50 6.02
CA GLY A 813 -4.33 -32.53 5.26
C GLY A 813 -4.31 -32.38 3.74
N ASP A 814 -3.32 -33.03 3.11
CA ASP A 814 -3.28 -33.21 1.66
C ASP A 814 -4.29 -34.28 1.20
N PHE A 815 -4.99 -33.99 0.10
CA PHE A 815 -5.89 -34.93 -0.56
C PHE A 815 -5.83 -34.75 -2.08
N THR A 816 -6.57 -35.57 -2.85
CA THR A 816 -6.54 -35.51 -4.32
C THR A 816 -7.91 -35.79 -4.90
N VAL A 817 -8.42 -34.85 -5.69
CA VAL A 817 -9.77 -34.87 -6.24
C VAL A 817 -9.69 -34.84 -7.77
N ALA A 818 -10.19 -35.87 -8.44
CA ALA A 818 -10.19 -35.97 -9.90
C ALA A 818 -8.81 -35.74 -10.57
N GLY A 819 -7.71 -36.03 -9.87
CA GLY A 819 -6.33 -35.82 -10.34
C GLY A 819 -5.73 -34.45 -10.01
N HIS A 820 -6.48 -33.55 -9.36
CA HIS A 820 -5.95 -32.32 -8.77
C HIS A 820 -5.49 -32.59 -7.34
N GLU A 821 -4.24 -32.25 -7.03
CA GLU A 821 -3.77 -32.21 -5.65
C GLU A 821 -4.40 -31.02 -4.92
N MET A 822 -4.92 -31.26 -3.72
CA MET A 822 -5.44 -30.24 -2.82
C MET A 822 -4.76 -30.32 -1.46
N TYR A 823 -4.96 -29.29 -0.65
CA TYR A 823 -4.57 -29.24 0.76
C TYR A 823 -5.71 -28.56 1.52
N TYR A 824 -6.15 -29.17 2.62
CA TYR A 824 -7.13 -28.61 3.55
C TYR A 824 -6.36 -27.90 4.67
N ALA A 825 -6.46 -26.59 4.72
CA ALA A 825 -5.60 -25.71 5.50
C ALA A 825 -6.32 -25.20 6.75
N SER A 826 -6.46 -26.05 7.77
CA SER A 826 -7.15 -25.71 9.03
C SER A 826 -8.65 -25.50 8.91
N GLY A 827 -9.31 -25.95 7.84
CA GLY A 827 -10.75 -25.76 7.65
C GLY A 827 -11.68 -26.49 8.64
N THR A 828 -12.94 -26.06 8.67
CA THR A 828 -14.05 -26.70 9.42
C THR A 828 -14.75 -27.82 8.62
N ALA A 829 -15.61 -28.62 9.24
CA ALA A 829 -16.42 -29.64 8.57
C ALA A 829 -17.93 -29.35 8.61
N LEU A 830 -18.69 -29.97 7.72
CA LEU A 830 -20.15 -29.85 7.67
C LEU A 830 -20.82 -30.73 8.74
N ALA A 831 -21.25 -30.12 9.85
CA ALA A 831 -22.02 -30.79 10.90
C ALA A 831 -23.43 -31.20 10.42
N LYS A 832 -24.07 -30.39 9.58
CA LYS A 832 -25.44 -30.60 9.10
C LYS A 832 -25.59 -30.17 7.65
N PHE A 833 -26.34 -30.94 6.87
CA PHE A 833 -26.64 -30.64 5.47
C PHE A 833 -27.95 -31.35 5.04
N PRO A 834 -28.77 -30.79 4.13
CA PRO A 834 -30.05 -31.37 3.75
C PRO A 834 -29.97 -32.73 3.06
N LYS A 835 -31.02 -33.53 3.25
CA LYS A 835 -31.23 -34.81 2.56
C LYS A 835 -31.32 -34.62 1.04
N GLY A 836 -30.79 -35.58 0.28
CA GLY A 836 -30.78 -35.55 -1.19
C GLY A 836 -29.74 -34.61 -1.81
N SER A 837 -28.90 -33.99 -0.98
CA SER A 837 -27.76 -33.18 -1.42
C SER A 837 -26.55 -34.07 -1.76
N PHE A 838 -25.62 -33.51 -2.54
CA PHE A 838 -24.30 -34.12 -2.73
C PHE A 838 -23.34 -33.60 -1.66
N VAL A 839 -22.65 -34.50 -0.99
CA VAL A 839 -21.60 -34.17 -0.01
C VAL A 839 -20.33 -34.96 -0.35
N MET A 840 -19.19 -34.29 -0.25
CA MET A 840 -17.86 -34.86 -0.46
C MET A 840 -17.14 -35.01 0.88
N GLN A 841 -16.52 -36.17 1.09
CA GLN A 841 -15.92 -36.57 2.36
C GLN A 841 -14.48 -37.05 2.17
N GLU A 842 -13.52 -36.44 2.87
CA GLU A 842 -12.09 -36.78 2.74
C GLU A 842 -11.50 -37.28 4.07
N ASN A 843 -10.30 -37.87 4.01
CA ASN A 843 -9.59 -38.34 5.22
C ASN A 843 -8.60 -37.27 5.67
N LEU A 844 -8.85 -36.63 6.81
CA LEU A 844 -8.10 -35.47 7.30
C LEU A 844 -7.67 -35.68 8.76
N ARG A 845 -6.74 -34.86 9.23
CA ARG A 845 -6.17 -34.93 10.59
C ARG A 845 -6.91 -33.97 11.52
N ASP A 846 -7.17 -34.37 12.77
CA ASP A 846 -7.75 -33.49 13.81
C ASP A 846 -6.68 -32.50 14.34
N GLN A 847 -6.52 -31.38 13.62
CA GLN A 847 -5.58 -30.33 13.96
C GLN A 847 -6.02 -29.56 15.22
N GLY A 848 -7.33 -29.42 15.46
CA GLY A 848 -7.85 -28.81 16.68
C GLY A 848 -7.39 -29.60 17.92
N GLY A 849 -7.50 -30.93 17.86
CA GLY A 849 -6.95 -31.84 18.86
C GLY A 849 -5.43 -31.69 19.05
N GLU A 850 -4.66 -31.60 17.97
CA GLU A 850 -3.20 -31.36 18.04
C GLU A 850 -2.86 -30.03 18.73
N VAL A 851 -3.50 -28.92 18.35
CA VAL A 851 -3.20 -27.59 18.93
C VAL A 851 -3.54 -27.54 20.42
N VAL A 852 -4.69 -28.11 20.83
CA VAL A 852 -5.12 -28.12 22.22
C VAL A 852 -4.24 -29.03 23.09
N THR A 853 -3.98 -30.26 22.64
CA THR A 853 -3.31 -31.31 23.44
C THR A 853 -1.80 -31.39 23.27
N GLY A 854 -1.23 -30.84 22.18
CA GLY A 854 0.18 -30.97 21.82
C GLY A 854 0.61 -32.35 21.32
N HIS A 855 -0.33 -33.27 21.08
CA HIS A 855 -0.07 -34.62 20.56
C HIS A 855 -0.28 -34.68 19.04
N GLU A 856 0.33 -35.66 18.36
CA GLU A 856 0.22 -35.84 16.91
C GLU A 856 -1.24 -36.03 16.47
N ALA A 857 -1.69 -35.27 15.46
CA ALA A 857 -3.08 -35.26 15.03
C ALA A 857 -3.55 -36.64 14.53
N ALA A 858 -4.65 -37.12 15.10
CA ALA A 858 -5.28 -38.38 14.68
C ALA A 858 -5.90 -38.23 13.28
N LEU A 859 -5.73 -39.25 12.43
CA LEU A 859 -6.38 -39.31 11.12
C LEU A 859 -7.85 -39.72 11.26
N ILE A 860 -8.74 -38.75 11.02
CA ILE A 860 -10.19 -38.93 10.98
C ILE A 860 -10.61 -39.27 9.54
N LYS A 861 -11.52 -40.24 9.40
CA LYS A 861 -12.00 -40.71 8.09
C LYS A 861 -13.34 -40.10 7.73
N ASN A 862 -13.57 -39.89 6.44
CA ASN A 862 -14.83 -39.41 5.88
C ASN A 862 -15.33 -38.06 6.45
N VAL A 863 -14.41 -37.11 6.69
CA VAL A 863 -14.72 -35.75 7.13
C VAL A 863 -15.45 -35.00 6.01
N PRO A 864 -16.69 -34.52 6.21
CA PRO A 864 -17.46 -33.84 5.16
C PRO A 864 -16.98 -32.40 4.97
N ILE A 865 -16.39 -32.11 3.80
CA ILE A 865 -15.73 -30.82 3.51
C ILE A 865 -16.47 -29.94 2.49
N LEU A 866 -17.25 -30.53 1.58
CA LEU A 866 -18.00 -29.82 0.55
C LEU A 866 -19.44 -30.32 0.50
N GLY A 867 -20.40 -29.41 0.46
CA GLY A 867 -21.82 -29.69 0.32
C GLY A 867 -22.44 -28.88 -0.81
N LEU A 868 -23.17 -29.56 -1.70
CA LEU A 868 -23.88 -28.96 -2.83
C LEU A 868 -25.38 -29.26 -2.71
N HIS A 869 -26.20 -28.23 -2.51
CA HIS A 869 -27.65 -28.32 -2.33
C HIS A 869 -28.41 -27.57 -3.42
N GLU A 870 -29.44 -28.21 -3.98
CA GLU A 870 -30.44 -27.57 -4.83
C GLU A 870 -31.77 -27.56 -4.09
N ILE A 871 -32.35 -26.37 -3.87
CA ILE A 871 -33.60 -26.24 -3.11
C ILE A 871 -34.73 -26.92 -3.90
N PRO A 872 -35.60 -27.73 -3.27
CA PRO A 872 -36.67 -28.47 -3.93
C PRO A 872 -37.88 -27.58 -4.32
N MET A 873 -37.61 -26.43 -4.96
CA MET A 873 -38.61 -25.50 -5.48
C MET A 873 -38.23 -25.04 -6.89
N LYS A 874 -39.22 -24.99 -7.78
CA LYS A 874 -39.01 -24.64 -9.19
C LYS A 874 -38.57 -23.17 -9.31
N ARG A 875 -37.33 -22.95 -9.80
CA ARG A 875 -36.60 -21.67 -9.92
C ARG A 875 -35.90 -21.14 -8.66
N ALA A 876 -35.93 -21.87 -7.54
CA ALA A 876 -35.10 -21.51 -6.39
C ALA A 876 -33.60 -21.68 -6.72
N GLY A 877 -32.76 -20.99 -5.96
CA GLY A 877 -31.31 -21.02 -6.09
C GLY A 877 -30.67 -22.27 -5.51
N ARG A 878 -29.35 -22.36 -5.70
CA ARG A 878 -28.50 -23.44 -5.22
C ARG A 878 -27.49 -22.92 -4.20
N LEU A 879 -27.17 -23.75 -3.23
CA LEU A 879 -26.18 -23.45 -2.19
C LEU A 879 -24.98 -24.38 -2.35
N ALA A 880 -23.79 -23.82 -2.22
CA ALA A 880 -22.54 -24.55 -2.07
C ALA A 880 -21.81 -24.06 -0.82
N VAL A 881 -21.35 -24.99 0.02
CA VAL A 881 -20.59 -24.67 1.23
C VAL A 881 -19.35 -25.54 1.27
N TYR A 882 -18.19 -24.90 1.36
CA TYR A 882 -16.87 -25.50 1.51
C TYR A 882 -16.20 -24.92 2.76
N GLY A 883 -15.48 -25.74 3.52
CA GLY A 883 -15.02 -25.37 4.87
C GLY A 883 -13.58 -24.86 4.99
N ASP A 884 -12.94 -24.46 3.89
CA ASP A 884 -11.59 -23.86 3.82
C ASP A 884 -11.61 -22.70 2.79
N SER A 885 -11.14 -21.50 3.14
CA SER A 885 -10.94 -20.36 2.22
C SER A 885 -9.48 -20.12 1.86
N ASN A 886 -8.51 -20.58 2.66
CA ASN A 886 -7.08 -20.45 2.39
C ASN A 886 -6.69 -20.94 0.98
N CYS A 887 -7.43 -21.89 0.38
CA CYS A 887 -7.16 -22.34 -0.99
C CYS A 887 -7.51 -21.31 -2.12
N LEU A 888 -8.17 -20.20 -1.76
CA LEU A 888 -8.44 -19.03 -2.60
C LEU A 888 -7.55 -17.81 -2.24
N ASP A 889 -7.04 -17.77 -1.02
CA ASP A 889 -6.14 -16.74 -0.49
C ASP A 889 -4.69 -16.93 -0.99
N SER A 890 -4.12 -15.93 -1.66
CA SER A 890 -2.73 -15.96 -2.13
C SER A 890 -1.66 -15.65 -1.06
N ALA A 891 -2.03 -15.25 0.17
CA ALA A 891 -1.06 -14.96 1.24
C ALA A 891 -0.35 -16.24 1.71
N HIS A 892 -1.12 -17.32 1.96
CA HIS A 892 -0.58 -18.60 2.43
C HIS A 892 -0.96 -19.82 1.56
N MET A 893 -1.34 -19.58 0.30
CA MET A 893 -1.64 -20.64 -0.67
C MET A 893 -0.48 -21.64 -0.82
N THR A 894 -0.73 -22.90 -0.46
CA THR A 894 0.17 -24.02 -0.78
C THR A 894 -0.21 -24.68 -2.11
N LYS A 895 -1.52 -24.77 -2.39
CA LYS A 895 -2.16 -25.31 -3.60
C LYS A 895 -3.44 -24.53 -3.85
N ASP A 896 -3.71 -24.15 -5.10
CA ASP A 896 -4.93 -23.43 -5.46
C ASP A 896 -6.15 -24.37 -5.58
N CYS A 897 -7.34 -23.85 -5.29
CA CYS A 897 -8.61 -24.53 -5.53
C CYS A 897 -9.48 -23.84 -6.59
N PHE A 898 -8.88 -23.06 -7.51
CA PHE A 898 -9.62 -22.32 -8.54
C PHE A 898 -10.45 -23.24 -9.46
N TRP A 899 -9.97 -24.46 -9.71
CA TRP A 899 -10.71 -25.49 -10.44
C TRP A 899 -11.96 -25.99 -9.68
N LEU A 900 -11.91 -26.03 -8.34
CA LEU A 900 -13.03 -26.41 -7.48
C LEU A 900 -14.07 -25.29 -7.47
N LEU A 901 -13.62 -24.04 -7.38
CA LEU A 901 -14.47 -22.86 -7.54
C LEU A 901 -15.19 -22.88 -8.90
N ASP A 902 -14.50 -23.16 -10.02
CA ASP A 902 -15.14 -23.33 -11.32
C ASP A 902 -16.17 -24.48 -11.35
N ALA A 903 -15.91 -25.59 -10.67
CA ALA A 903 -16.84 -26.72 -10.56
C ALA A 903 -18.09 -26.37 -9.72
N ILE A 904 -17.92 -25.59 -8.66
CA ILE A 904 -19.01 -25.04 -7.84
C ILE A 904 -19.84 -24.03 -8.66
N LEU A 905 -19.19 -23.14 -9.39
CA LEU A 905 -19.83 -22.18 -10.31
C LEU A 905 -20.58 -22.89 -11.46
N GLN A 906 -20.06 -24.02 -11.95
CA GLN A 906 -20.77 -24.86 -12.90
C GLN A 906 -22.04 -25.48 -12.28
N PHE A 907 -21.96 -25.99 -11.05
CA PHE A 907 -23.11 -26.54 -10.33
C PHE A 907 -24.17 -25.47 -10.06
N THR A 908 -23.80 -24.33 -9.47
CA THR A 908 -24.76 -23.27 -9.11
C THR A 908 -25.49 -22.71 -10.33
N ASN A 909 -24.80 -22.55 -11.47
CA ASN A 909 -25.45 -22.09 -12.71
C ASN A 909 -26.30 -23.19 -13.38
N LYS A 910 -25.75 -24.39 -13.61
CA LYS A 910 -26.38 -25.40 -14.49
C LYS A 910 -27.17 -26.50 -13.76
N GLY A 911 -26.99 -26.66 -12.45
CA GLY A 911 -27.50 -27.80 -11.68
C GLY A 911 -26.75 -29.11 -11.93
N THR A 912 -25.76 -29.09 -12.81
CA THR A 912 -24.96 -30.26 -13.17
C THR A 912 -23.69 -30.29 -12.33
N ILE A 913 -23.62 -31.20 -11.36
CA ILE A 913 -22.35 -31.52 -10.68
C ILE A 913 -21.36 -32.04 -11.72
N SER A 914 -20.15 -31.46 -11.74
CA SER A 914 -19.08 -31.81 -12.68
C SER A 914 -18.75 -33.31 -12.65
N PRO A 915 -18.50 -33.97 -13.80
CA PRO A 915 -18.05 -35.36 -13.83
C PRO A 915 -16.82 -35.62 -12.96
N SER A 916 -15.92 -34.63 -12.83
CA SER A 916 -14.74 -34.70 -11.95
C SER A 916 -15.15 -35.03 -10.51
N LEU A 917 -16.07 -34.25 -9.92
CA LEU A 917 -16.57 -34.45 -8.56
C LEU A 917 -17.42 -35.73 -8.40
N LYS A 918 -18.03 -36.23 -9.48
CA LYS A 918 -18.76 -37.52 -9.47
C LYS A 918 -17.86 -38.74 -9.62
N SER A 919 -16.67 -38.58 -10.20
CA SER A 919 -15.73 -39.68 -10.47
C SER A 919 -14.91 -40.09 -9.25
N THR A 920 -14.80 -39.19 -8.28
CA THR A 920 -14.14 -39.44 -7.00
C THR A 920 -14.96 -40.35 -6.10
N HIS A 921 -14.30 -41.39 -5.56
CA HIS A 921 -14.87 -42.35 -4.61
C HIS A 921 -15.35 -41.73 -3.27
N THR A 922 -15.10 -40.44 -3.06
CA THR A 922 -15.34 -39.68 -1.83
C THR A 922 -16.59 -38.80 -1.87
N GLY A 923 -17.25 -38.66 -3.03
CA GLY A 923 -18.48 -37.89 -3.18
C GLY A 923 -19.73 -38.77 -3.31
N SER A 924 -20.77 -38.50 -2.51
CA SER A 924 -22.04 -39.24 -2.62
C SER A 924 -23.27 -38.35 -2.41
N PHE A 925 -24.39 -38.75 -3.02
CA PHE A 925 -25.71 -38.19 -2.67
C PHE A 925 -26.21 -38.88 -1.41
N ILE A 926 -26.44 -38.13 -0.34
CA ILE A 926 -26.75 -38.72 0.97
C ILE A 926 -28.25 -38.59 1.28
N GLU A 927 -28.91 -39.71 1.58
CA GLU A 927 -30.32 -39.76 2.03
C GLU A 927 -30.53 -39.06 3.40
N SER A 928 -29.46 -38.98 4.19
CA SER A 928 -29.22 -38.03 5.29
C SER A 928 -27.77 -38.14 5.73
N LEU A 929 -27.08 -37.02 5.93
CA LEU A 929 -25.91 -37.05 6.80
C LEU A 929 -26.33 -37.69 8.14
N PRO A 930 -25.54 -38.63 8.69
CA PRO A 930 -25.80 -39.15 10.03
C PRO A 930 -25.95 -37.99 10.99
N TYR A 931 -27.01 -38.02 11.80
CA TYR A 931 -27.31 -36.99 12.77
C TYR A 931 -26.98 -37.53 14.17
N PRO A 932 -25.85 -37.15 14.78
CA PRO A 932 -24.63 -36.66 14.15
C PRO A 932 -23.83 -37.84 13.53
N VAL A 933 -22.84 -37.56 12.67
CA VAL A 933 -21.70 -38.47 12.54
C VAL A 933 -21.02 -38.42 13.89
N SER A 934 -20.76 -39.57 14.53
CA SER A 934 -20.22 -39.66 15.90
C SER A 934 -18.96 -38.83 16.13
N ASP A 935 -18.25 -38.49 15.05
CA ASP A 935 -16.95 -37.80 15.05
C ASP A 935 -16.96 -36.45 14.31
N ALA A 936 -18.11 -35.91 13.86
CA ALA A 936 -18.16 -34.64 13.10
C ALA A 936 -18.18 -33.36 13.96
N GLY A 937 -18.12 -33.47 15.29
CA GLY A 937 -18.04 -32.32 16.21
C GLY A 937 -19.37 -31.83 16.78
N GLU A 938 -19.27 -30.90 17.73
CA GLU A 938 -20.42 -30.11 18.19
C GLU A 938 -20.65 -28.92 17.25
N LEU A 939 -21.73 -28.17 17.48
CA LEU A 939 -21.90 -26.87 16.83
C LEU A 939 -21.03 -25.82 17.56
N PRO A 940 -20.31 -24.94 16.82
CA PRO A 940 -19.46 -23.94 17.42
C PRO A 940 -20.29 -22.93 18.24
N LYS A 941 -19.79 -22.59 19.43
CA LYS A 941 -20.40 -21.64 20.37
C LYS A 941 -19.51 -20.40 20.46
N ARG A 942 -20.11 -19.21 20.54
CA ARG A 942 -19.35 -17.96 20.70
C ARG A 942 -18.49 -18.01 21.97
N MET A 943 -17.29 -17.44 21.93
CA MET A 943 -16.35 -17.48 23.05
C MET A 943 -16.80 -16.56 24.20
N ASP A 944 -16.93 -17.10 25.40
CA ASP A 944 -17.27 -16.34 26.60
C ASP A 944 -16.24 -15.24 26.88
N GLY A 945 -16.72 -14.00 27.04
CA GLY A 945 -15.87 -12.85 27.31
C GLY A 945 -15.09 -12.31 26.10
N ASN A 946 -15.47 -12.67 24.87
CA ASN A 946 -14.97 -11.98 23.68
C ASN A 946 -15.46 -10.52 23.62
N HIS A 947 -14.77 -9.71 22.82
CA HIS A 947 -15.04 -8.30 22.63
C HIS A 947 -15.29 -7.90 21.17
N LEU A 948 -15.69 -8.86 20.33
CA LEU A 948 -16.03 -8.65 18.92
C LEU A 948 -16.93 -7.42 18.69
N PHE A 949 -17.84 -7.12 19.62
CA PHE A 949 -18.70 -5.92 19.61
C PHE A 949 -17.96 -4.56 19.55
N LYS A 950 -16.67 -4.50 19.89
CA LYS A 950 -15.84 -3.29 19.75
C LYS A 950 -15.47 -2.99 18.30
N PHE A 951 -15.43 -4.03 17.46
CA PHE A 951 -14.93 -3.99 16.08
C PHE A 951 -16.06 -4.24 15.07
N SER A 952 -17.09 -4.95 15.50
CA SER A 952 -18.27 -5.30 14.72
C SER A 952 -19.08 -4.07 14.29
N LYS A 953 -19.41 -4.04 13.00
CA LYS A 953 -20.40 -3.17 12.34
C LYS A 953 -21.82 -3.51 12.77
N VAL A 954 -22.07 -4.75 13.21
CA VAL A 954 -23.40 -5.30 13.52
C VAL A 954 -23.73 -5.29 15.00
N LEU A 955 -22.76 -5.53 15.91
CA LEU A 955 -22.99 -5.61 17.35
C LEU A 955 -22.74 -4.29 18.10
N GLU A 956 -23.50 -4.04 19.17
CA GLU A 956 -23.29 -2.99 20.17
C GLU A 956 -23.02 -3.56 21.57
N SER A 957 -22.31 -2.78 22.41
CA SER A 957 -22.07 -3.13 23.80
C SER A 957 -23.32 -2.95 24.65
N HIS A 958 -23.79 -4.02 25.31
CA HIS A 958 -24.90 -3.97 26.25
C HIS A 958 -24.50 -4.58 27.61
N LEU A 959 -25.22 -4.23 28.68
CA LEU A 959 -25.14 -4.94 29.96
C LEU A 959 -25.72 -6.35 29.78
N GLY A 960 -24.87 -7.35 29.51
CA GLY A 960 -25.26 -8.73 29.19
C GLY A 960 -24.63 -9.21 27.88
N GLU A 961 -25.37 -9.99 27.09
CA GLU A 961 -24.96 -10.37 25.74
C GLU A 961 -24.99 -9.14 24.79
N PRO A 962 -24.07 -9.06 23.81
CA PRO A 962 -24.10 -8.03 22.78
C PRO A 962 -25.42 -8.02 22.01
N ARG A 963 -25.93 -6.83 21.67
CA ARG A 963 -27.14 -6.67 20.85
C ARG A 963 -26.78 -6.31 19.42
N ALA A 964 -27.66 -6.63 18.48
CA ALA A 964 -27.56 -6.08 17.13
C ALA A 964 -27.92 -4.58 17.14
N LYS A 965 -27.09 -3.78 16.46
CA LYS A 965 -27.36 -2.38 16.09
C LYS A 965 -28.56 -2.31 15.16
N SER A 966 -29.13 -1.12 14.97
CA SER A 966 -30.09 -0.91 13.87
C SER A 966 -29.37 -1.04 12.51
N VAL A 967 -29.96 -1.79 11.58
CA VAL A 967 -29.47 -1.93 10.20
C VAL A 967 -29.16 -0.55 9.61
N PRO A 968 -27.95 -0.32 9.08
CA PRO A 968 -27.58 0.98 8.53
C PRO A 968 -28.41 1.27 7.26
N GLN A 969 -28.67 2.55 7.01
CA GLN A 969 -29.33 2.96 5.77
C GLN A 969 -28.41 2.68 4.57
N CYS A 970 -28.98 2.12 3.51
CA CYS A 970 -28.27 1.89 2.26
C CYS A 970 -27.75 3.20 1.68
N LEU A 971 -26.54 3.17 1.11
CA LEU A 971 -25.82 4.35 0.67
C LEU A 971 -26.46 4.90 -0.61
N ASN A 972 -27.41 5.81 -0.45
CA ASN A 972 -28.03 6.53 -1.56
C ASN A 972 -27.03 7.52 -2.15
N VAL A 973 -26.35 7.07 -3.21
CA VAL A 973 -25.42 7.88 -3.99
C VAL A 973 -26.14 9.08 -4.61
N SER A 974 -25.75 10.30 -4.21
CA SER A 974 -26.23 11.56 -4.76
C SER A 974 -25.53 11.86 -6.10
N TRP A 975 -26.19 11.49 -7.20
CA TRP A 975 -25.67 11.71 -8.55
C TRP A 975 -25.61 13.19 -8.90
N THR A 976 -24.46 13.66 -9.40
CA THR A 976 -24.30 15.05 -9.83
C THR A 976 -25.00 15.32 -11.16
N VAL A 977 -25.56 16.52 -11.31
CA VAL A 977 -26.10 17.01 -12.57
C VAL A 977 -24.94 17.48 -13.44
N GLY A 978 -24.57 16.67 -14.43
CA GLY A 978 -23.44 16.97 -15.30
C GLY A 978 -23.70 18.16 -16.23
N VAL A 979 -22.73 19.08 -16.32
CA VAL A 979 -22.77 20.25 -17.21
C VAL A 979 -22.18 19.85 -18.56
N VAL A 980 -23.07 19.49 -19.49
CA VAL A 980 -22.72 18.97 -20.83
C VAL A 980 -21.91 20.00 -21.62
N LEU A 981 -20.77 19.57 -22.16
CA LEU A 981 -19.93 20.38 -23.04
C LEU A 981 -20.00 19.88 -24.48
N ASN A 982 -20.09 20.82 -25.43
CA ASN A 982 -19.97 20.58 -26.87
C ASN A 982 -18.49 20.56 -27.34
N GLU A 983 -17.59 20.19 -26.44
CA GLU A 983 -16.15 20.08 -26.68
C GLU A 983 -15.73 18.60 -26.77
N THR A 984 -14.53 18.36 -27.27
CA THR A 984 -13.92 17.03 -27.33
C THR A 984 -12.75 16.92 -26.35
N SER A 985 -12.66 15.80 -25.63
CA SER A 985 -11.50 15.40 -24.85
C SER A 985 -10.19 15.56 -25.64
N PRO A 986 -9.09 16.03 -25.01
CA PRO A 986 -7.78 16.11 -25.66
C PRO A 986 -7.31 14.75 -26.17
N LEU A 987 -6.61 14.76 -27.31
CA LEU A 987 -6.08 13.55 -27.98
C LEU A 987 -5.15 12.71 -27.09
N TYR A 988 -4.50 13.36 -26.12
CA TYR A 988 -3.57 12.74 -25.18
C TYR A 988 -3.98 13.06 -23.74
N MET A 989 -4.89 12.28 -23.15
CA MET A 989 -5.24 12.38 -21.73
C MET A 989 -4.06 12.04 -20.79
N TRP A 990 -3.06 11.32 -21.30
CA TRP A 990 -1.80 10.99 -20.60
C TRP A 990 -0.67 12.01 -20.87
N GLU A 991 -0.78 12.85 -21.92
CA GLU A 991 0.09 14.02 -21.96
C GLU A 991 -0.29 14.86 -20.75
N ARG A 992 0.71 15.09 -19.90
CA ARG A 992 0.62 15.83 -18.65
C ARG A 992 -0.31 17.02 -18.84
N GLN A 993 -1.18 17.29 -17.87
CA GLN A 993 -1.68 18.66 -17.71
C GLN A 993 -0.44 19.55 -17.72
N ARG A 994 -0.26 20.30 -18.80
CA ARG A 994 0.95 21.09 -18.97
C ARG A 994 0.86 22.14 -17.88
N ILE A 995 1.81 22.12 -16.93
CA ILE A 995 2.21 23.34 -16.22
C ILE A 995 2.34 24.37 -17.35
N LEU A 996 1.55 25.45 -17.28
CA LEU A 996 1.21 26.31 -18.43
C LEU A 996 2.41 27.04 -19.06
N SER A 997 3.62 26.74 -18.61
CA SER A 997 4.90 27.37 -18.91
C SER A 997 5.99 26.43 -19.47
N VAL A 998 5.81 25.09 -19.53
CA VAL A 998 6.92 24.17 -19.89
C VAL A 998 6.72 23.41 -21.21
N GLU A 999 7.23 23.99 -22.30
CA GLU A 999 7.66 23.20 -23.46
C GLU A 999 8.93 22.42 -23.11
N ILE A 1000 8.80 21.13 -22.78
CA ILE A 1000 9.97 20.23 -22.66
C ILE A 1000 10.44 19.86 -24.08
N GLY A 1001 11.05 20.82 -24.76
CA GLY A 1001 11.84 20.57 -25.96
C GLY A 1001 13.15 19.88 -25.58
N ASP A 1002 13.60 18.94 -26.42
CA ASP A 1002 14.96 18.40 -26.31
C ASP A 1002 15.98 19.55 -26.39
N THR A 1003 16.84 19.65 -25.38
CA THR A 1003 17.92 20.65 -25.18
C THR A 1003 17.54 22.02 -24.57
N ALA A 1004 17.28 22.03 -23.25
CA ALA A 1004 17.55 23.21 -22.41
C ALA A 1004 18.99 23.15 -21.85
N PRO A 1005 19.94 24.00 -22.31
CA PRO A 1005 21.30 24.00 -21.79
C PRO A 1005 21.39 24.64 -20.40
N LEU A 1006 22.01 23.94 -19.45
CA LEU A 1006 22.39 24.50 -18.16
C LEU A 1006 23.35 25.69 -18.38
N ARG A 1007 22.91 26.91 -18.07
CA ARG A 1007 23.74 28.11 -18.22
C ARG A 1007 24.87 28.13 -17.18
N HIS A 1008 26.09 27.86 -17.63
CA HIS A 1008 27.29 28.22 -16.86
C HIS A 1008 27.33 29.74 -16.63
N ILE A 1009 27.39 30.14 -15.36
CA ILE A 1009 27.69 31.52 -14.99
C ILE A 1009 29.21 31.67 -15.01
N ASN A 1010 29.73 32.39 -16.01
CA ASN A 1010 31.11 32.86 -16.02
C ASN A 1010 31.15 34.39 -16.19
N SER A 1011 32.23 34.98 -15.68
CA SER A 1011 32.38 36.40 -15.39
C SER A 1011 32.39 37.32 -16.62
N ALA A 1012 32.15 38.60 -16.35
CA ALA A 1012 32.00 39.66 -17.34
C ALA A 1012 33.21 39.81 -18.28
N GLY A 1013 32.91 40.00 -19.58
CA GLY A 1013 33.88 40.37 -20.61
C GLY A 1013 33.16 40.89 -21.87
N ASN A 1014 33.29 42.19 -22.16
CA ASN A 1014 32.73 42.82 -23.36
C ASN A 1014 33.29 42.22 -24.64
N TYR A 1015 32.45 41.77 -25.58
CA TYR A 1015 32.77 41.80 -27.02
C TYR A 1015 31.52 41.99 -27.90
N LYS A 1016 31.75 42.52 -29.11
CA LYS A 1016 30.75 43.15 -30.00
C LYS A 1016 29.95 42.14 -30.84
N GLN A 1017 28.75 42.57 -31.26
CA GLN A 1017 27.98 41.94 -32.34
C GLN A 1017 28.80 41.82 -33.64
N GLN A 1018 28.74 40.64 -34.27
CA GLN A 1018 28.99 40.45 -35.71
C GLN A 1018 27.97 39.45 -36.28
N ASN A 1019 27.73 39.57 -37.60
CA ASN A 1019 26.55 39.06 -38.28
C ASN A 1019 26.56 37.53 -38.48
N VAL A 1020 25.35 36.95 -38.46
CA VAL A 1020 25.06 35.58 -38.88
C VAL A 1020 24.66 35.55 -40.36
N PRO A 1021 25.23 34.68 -41.21
CA PRO A 1021 24.65 34.33 -42.51
C PRO A 1021 23.61 33.21 -42.37
N GLN A 1022 22.49 33.32 -43.09
CA GLN A 1022 21.47 32.25 -43.18
C GLN A 1022 22.05 31.00 -43.85
N ILE A 1023 21.61 29.82 -43.41
CA ILE A 1023 21.76 28.55 -44.13
C ILE A 1023 20.40 27.84 -44.13
N ASP A 1024 20.01 27.34 -45.30
CA ASP A 1024 18.68 26.80 -45.58
C ASP A 1024 18.38 25.46 -44.90
N SER A 1025 17.08 25.18 -44.74
CA SER A 1025 16.56 23.95 -44.16
C SER A 1025 16.66 22.75 -45.10
N VAL A 1026 17.29 21.67 -44.63
CA VAL A 1026 17.32 20.36 -45.34
C VAL A 1026 16.28 19.42 -44.75
N SER A 1027 15.41 18.88 -45.60
CA SER A 1027 14.28 18.00 -45.26
C SER A 1027 14.72 16.65 -44.67
N LEU A 1028 14.05 16.19 -43.62
CA LEU A 1028 14.47 15.06 -42.77
C LEU A 1028 14.08 13.64 -43.27
N ASP A 1029 13.54 13.50 -44.49
CA ASP A 1029 12.90 12.25 -44.94
C ASP A 1029 13.86 11.15 -45.46
N SER A 1030 15.15 11.47 -45.67
CA SER A 1030 16.12 10.51 -46.23
C SER A 1030 16.64 9.47 -45.22
N VAL A 1031 16.59 9.74 -43.91
CA VAL A 1031 17.33 8.95 -42.90
C VAL A 1031 16.53 7.75 -42.40
N TYR A 1032 15.20 7.82 -42.42
CA TYR A 1032 14.33 6.76 -41.87
C TYR A 1032 14.23 5.51 -42.76
N ALA A 1033 14.24 5.67 -44.09
CA ALA A 1033 14.13 4.56 -45.04
C ALA A 1033 15.30 3.56 -44.94
N HIS A 1034 16.52 4.04 -44.63
CA HIS A 1034 17.71 3.19 -44.57
C HIS A 1034 17.77 2.32 -43.30
N LYS A 1035 17.27 2.81 -42.15
CA LYS A 1035 17.23 2.03 -40.90
C LYS A 1035 16.19 0.90 -40.96
N PHE A 1036 15.07 1.12 -41.64
CA PHE A 1036 13.97 0.15 -41.73
C PHE A 1036 14.36 -1.13 -42.51
N ARG A 1037 15.15 -0.99 -43.60
CA ARG A 1037 15.67 -2.16 -44.36
C ARG A 1037 16.71 -2.97 -43.59
N ALA A 1038 17.57 -2.32 -42.80
CA ALA A 1038 18.58 -3.02 -41.99
C ALA A 1038 17.93 -3.93 -40.92
N PHE A 1039 16.83 -3.49 -40.31
CA PHE A 1039 16.10 -4.26 -39.30
C PHE A 1039 15.52 -5.57 -39.85
N PHE A 1040 14.87 -5.53 -41.02
CA PHE A 1040 14.30 -6.73 -41.65
C PHE A 1040 15.37 -7.75 -42.09
N HIS A 1041 16.53 -7.31 -42.59
CA HIS A 1041 17.63 -8.22 -42.91
C HIS A 1041 18.23 -8.87 -41.65
N GLY A 1042 18.33 -8.14 -40.52
CA GLY A 1042 18.73 -8.71 -39.24
C GLY A 1042 17.75 -9.77 -38.72
N LEU A 1043 16.44 -9.50 -38.81
CA LEU A 1043 15.40 -10.45 -38.41
C LEU A 1043 15.43 -11.74 -39.24
N PHE A 1044 15.62 -11.63 -40.56
CA PHE A 1044 15.69 -12.78 -41.46
C PHE A 1044 16.92 -13.67 -41.19
N LEU A 1045 18.08 -13.05 -40.91
CA LEU A 1045 19.29 -13.76 -40.50
C LEU A 1045 19.12 -14.50 -39.15
N PHE A 1046 18.41 -13.90 -38.20
CA PHE A 1046 18.11 -14.54 -36.91
C PHE A 1046 17.21 -15.77 -37.07
N PHE A 1047 16.13 -15.67 -37.86
CA PHE A 1047 15.27 -16.83 -38.17
C PHE A 1047 16.00 -17.93 -38.95
N ALA A 1048 16.85 -17.57 -39.92
CA ALA A 1048 17.67 -18.55 -40.63
C ALA A 1048 18.63 -19.31 -39.68
N LEU A 1049 19.28 -18.62 -38.75
CA LEU A 1049 20.14 -19.24 -37.73
C LEU A 1049 19.35 -20.15 -36.77
N LEU A 1050 18.13 -19.77 -36.39
CA LEU A 1050 17.23 -20.59 -35.57
C LEU A 1050 16.81 -21.88 -36.29
N ILE A 1051 16.49 -21.80 -37.59
CA ILE A 1051 16.16 -22.96 -38.42
C ILE A 1051 17.37 -23.89 -38.56
N VAL A 1052 18.57 -23.35 -38.83
CA VAL A 1052 19.81 -24.13 -38.89
C VAL A 1052 20.12 -24.79 -37.54
N TYR A 1053 19.94 -24.09 -36.42
CA TYR A 1053 20.11 -24.65 -35.07
C TYR A 1053 19.14 -25.79 -34.80
N PHE A 1054 17.85 -25.65 -35.14
CA PHE A 1054 16.87 -26.72 -34.99
C PHE A 1054 17.16 -27.93 -35.88
N LEU A 1055 17.56 -27.72 -37.14
CA LEU A 1055 17.97 -28.81 -38.04
C LEU A 1055 19.23 -29.52 -37.53
N PHE A 1056 20.21 -28.79 -37.01
CA PHE A 1056 21.44 -29.35 -36.42
C PHE A 1056 21.13 -30.16 -35.15
N ARG A 1057 20.25 -29.65 -34.27
CA ARG A 1057 19.78 -30.37 -33.06
C ARG A 1057 18.97 -31.62 -33.43
N ARG A 1058 18.17 -31.57 -34.50
CA ARG A 1058 17.42 -32.73 -35.03
C ARG A 1058 18.33 -33.78 -35.68
N SER A 1059 19.46 -33.36 -36.25
CA SER A 1059 20.51 -34.26 -36.78
C SER A 1059 21.32 -34.94 -35.68
N LEU A 1060 21.67 -34.21 -34.61
CA LEU A 1060 22.43 -34.76 -33.46
C LEU A 1060 21.67 -35.83 -32.67
N ASN A 1061 20.34 -35.76 -32.63
CA ASN A 1061 19.50 -36.76 -31.96
C ASN A 1061 19.36 -38.11 -32.71
N ARG A 1062 19.95 -38.29 -33.91
CA ARG A 1062 19.83 -39.54 -34.69
C ARG A 1062 21.01 -40.51 -34.64
N HIS A 1063 22.18 -40.14 -34.10
CA HIS A 1063 23.30 -41.09 -33.96
C HIS A 1063 24.03 -40.99 -32.61
N ARG A 1064 23.68 -41.90 -31.68
CA ARG A 1064 24.50 -42.21 -30.49
C ARG A 1064 25.72 -43.04 -30.91
N ARG A 1065 26.92 -42.45 -30.94
CA ARG A 1065 28.21 -43.13 -30.62
C ARG A 1065 29.34 -42.12 -30.41
N ARG A 1066 30.25 -42.45 -29.48
CA ARG A 1066 31.34 -41.58 -28.99
C ARG A 1066 32.35 -41.23 -30.09
N TRP A 1067 32.73 -39.96 -30.18
CA TRP A 1067 33.94 -39.50 -30.88
C TRP A 1067 34.76 -38.60 -29.96
N SER A 1068 36.09 -38.70 -30.04
CA SER A 1068 37.01 -38.00 -29.12
C SER A 1068 37.30 -36.55 -29.59
N PRO A 1069 37.57 -35.61 -28.66
CA PRO A 1069 37.60 -34.16 -28.97
C PRO A 1069 38.75 -33.71 -29.90
N ARG A 1070 39.67 -34.60 -30.30
CA ARG A 1070 40.76 -34.27 -31.23
C ARG A 1070 40.32 -34.22 -32.70
N LEU A 1071 39.18 -34.82 -33.08
CA LEU A 1071 38.69 -34.77 -34.46
C LEU A 1071 37.92 -33.47 -34.76
N LEU A 1072 37.11 -32.98 -33.82
CA LEU A 1072 36.32 -31.74 -34.00
C LEU A 1072 37.21 -30.51 -34.25
N LEU A 1073 38.35 -30.40 -33.55
CA LEU A 1073 39.27 -29.27 -33.71
C LEU A 1073 39.86 -29.19 -35.13
N ARG A 1074 40.12 -30.33 -35.79
CA ARG A 1074 40.64 -30.35 -37.17
C ARG A 1074 39.59 -29.88 -38.19
N CYS A 1075 38.33 -30.24 -38.01
CA CYS A 1075 37.25 -29.78 -38.89
C CYS A 1075 37.00 -28.27 -38.78
N CYS A 1076 37.01 -27.71 -37.57
CA CYS A 1076 36.87 -26.26 -37.39
C CYS A 1076 38.04 -25.46 -38.01
N PHE A 1077 39.27 -25.98 -37.92
CA PHE A 1077 40.45 -25.31 -38.49
C PHE A 1077 40.43 -25.30 -40.03
N LEU A 1078 39.95 -26.37 -40.66
CA LEU A 1078 39.78 -26.45 -42.12
C LEU A 1078 38.67 -25.50 -42.61
N TRP A 1079 37.58 -25.36 -41.87
CA TRP A 1079 36.47 -24.46 -42.23
C TRP A 1079 36.86 -22.97 -42.11
N PHE A 1080 37.64 -22.61 -41.07
CA PHE A 1080 38.13 -21.23 -40.90
C PHE A 1080 39.09 -20.79 -42.03
N ASN A 1081 39.95 -21.69 -42.51
CA ASN A 1081 40.84 -21.39 -43.63
C ASN A 1081 40.08 -21.25 -44.97
N ALA A 1082 38.99 -22.00 -45.18
CA ALA A 1082 38.13 -21.85 -46.36
C ALA A 1082 37.35 -20.52 -46.37
N LEU A 1083 36.97 -20.00 -45.19
CA LEU A 1083 36.28 -18.71 -45.08
C LEU A 1083 37.26 -17.53 -45.34
N ARG A 1084 38.51 -17.66 -44.91
CA ARG A 1084 39.53 -16.61 -45.05
C ARG A 1084 39.95 -16.35 -46.50
N SER A 1085 39.90 -17.35 -47.39
CA SER A 1085 40.22 -17.18 -48.81
C SER A 1085 39.11 -16.52 -49.65
N LYS A 1086 37.89 -16.40 -49.12
CA LYS A 1086 36.73 -15.84 -49.84
C LYS A 1086 36.41 -14.37 -49.54
N ILE A 1087 37.20 -13.72 -48.68
CA ILE A 1087 36.96 -12.34 -48.22
C ILE A 1087 38.05 -11.35 -48.73
N SER A 1088 39.14 -11.84 -49.34
CA SER A 1088 40.22 -11.00 -49.87
C SER A 1088 40.10 -10.69 -51.38
N GLY A 1089 38.90 -10.39 -51.88
CA GLY A 1089 38.64 -10.33 -53.32
C GLY A 1089 37.42 -9.52 -53.77
N SER A 1090 37.24 -8.31 -53.23
CA SER A 1090 36.30 -7.30 -53.76
C SER A 1090 36.50 -5.91 -53.12
N HIS A 1091 37.74 -5.41 -53.14
CA HIS A 1091 38.06 -4.02 -52.79
C HIS A 1091 39.08 -3.47 -53.78
N ASP A 1092 38.60 -3.22 -54.99
CA ASP A 1092 39.18 -2.32 -55.99
C ASP A 1092 38.17 -2.24 -57.14
N GLN A 1093 37.43 -1.12 -57.24
CA GLN A 1093 37.11 -0.39 -58.48
C GLN A 1093 35.99 0.67 -58.33
N TRP A 1094 36.34 1.90 -58.72
CA TRP A 1094 35.47 2.98 -59.25
C TRP A 1094 34.62 3.83 -58.28
N GLN A 1095 35.23 4.94 -57.84
CA GLN A 1095 34.62 6.26 -58.03
C GLN A 1095 35.00 6.76 -59.44
N HIS A 1096 34.02 7.16 -60.26
CA HIS A 1096 34.10 8.34 -61.14
C HIS A 1096 32.76 8.62 -61.87
N ASP A 1097 32.52 9.92 -62.08
CA ASP A 1097 31.77 10.58 -63.16
C ASP A 1097 30.23 10.73 -63.19
N VAL A 1098 29.85 12.00 -62.95
CA VAL A 1098 29.12 12.94 -63.84
C VAL A 1098 27.65 12.70 -64.23
N THR A 1099 26.86 13.69 -63.83
CA THR A 1099 25.49 14.08 -64.24
C THR A 1099 25.31 14.30 -65.75
N ILE A 1100 24.33 13.64 -66.41
CA ILE A 1100 23.78 14.07 -67.73
C ILE A 1100 22.24 13.96 -67.81
N HIS A 1101 21.66 14.95 -68.50
CA HIS A 1101 20.28 15.30 -68.81
C HIS A 1101 19.20 14.25 -69.24
N SER A 1102 18.00 14.46 -68.68
CA SER A 1102 16.73 14.86 -69.35
C SER A 1102 15.97 13.98 -70.37
N LYS A 1103 14.62 14.07 -70.25
CA LYS A 1103 13.55 13.89 -71.27
C LYS A 1103 13.42 12.53 -71.97
N TYR A 1104 12.24 11.89 -71.85
CA TYR A 1104 11.34 11.56 -72.97
C TYR A 1104 9.98 10.99 -72.44
N LYS A 1105 8.85 11.43 -73.02
CA LYS A 1105 7.57 10.68 -73.11
C LYS A 1105 7.68 9.76 -74.35
N PRO A 1106 7.03 8.57 -74.49
CA PRO A 1106 5.55 8.50 -74.49
C PRO A 1106 4.84 7.13 -74.22
N LYS A 1107 3.49 7.20 -74.12
CA LYS A 1107 2.42 6.29 -74.61
C LYS A 1107 2.36 4.76 -74.33
N THR A 1108 1.11 4.30 -74.32
CA THR A 1108 0.49 2.97 -74.13
C THR A 1108 0.54 2.02 -75.34
N PRO A 1109 0.15 0.73 -75.12
CA PRO A 1109 -0.87 0.00 -75.91
C PRO A 1109 -1.96 -0.66 -75.00
N HIS A 1110 -3.27 -0.71 -75.31
CA HIS A 1110 -4.03 -1.66 -76.18
C HIS A 1110 -3.97 -3.16 -75.75
N ALA A 1111 -5.04 -4.00 -75.77
CA ALA A 1111 -6.49 -3.86 -75.99
C ALA A 1111 -7.26 -5.19 -75.68
N ARG A 1112 -8.60 -5.23 -75.92
CA ARG A 1112 -9.60 -6.37 -75.93
C ARG A 1112 -10.35 -6.69 -74.63
N GLU A 1113 -11.68 -6.43 -74.55
CA GLU A 1113 -12.88 -7.22 -75.01
C GLU A 1113 -13.20 -8.41 -74.05
N VAL A 1114 -14.44 -8.79 -73.66
CA VAL A 1114 -15.86 -8.34 -73.92
C VAL A 1114 -16.77 -8.94 -72.78
N ARG A 1115 -17.90 -8.36 -72.30
CA ARG A 1115 -19.31 -8.55 -72.79
C ARG A 1115 -20.33 -7.68 -71.99
N THR A 1116 -21.39 -7.24 -72.69
CA THR A 1116 -22.63 -6.49 -72.35
C THR A 1116 -23.36 -6.85 -71.02
N SER A 1117 -24.14 -5.98 -70.35
CA SER A 1117 -25.30 -5.23 -70.90
C SER A 1117 -25.71 -3.89 -70.23
N GLN A 1118 -26.38 -3.08 -71.06
CA GLN A 1118 -27.12 -1.81 -70.89
C GLN A 1118 -28.23 -1.87 -69.78
N ILE A 1119 -28.89 -0.80 -69.30
CA ILE A 1119 -29.59 0.32 -70.00
C ILE A 1119 -29.63 1.65 -69.19
N ARG A 1120 -29.43 2.77 -69.93
CA ARG A 1120 -29.91 4.18 -69.81
C ARG A 1120 -31.06 4.48 -68.80
N SER A 1121 -31.23 5.63 -68.09
CA SER A 1121 -30.87 7.07 -68.16
C SER A 1121 -32.13 7.97 -68.27
N LEU A 1122 -32.16 9.13 -67.58
CA LEU A 1122 -32.79 10.46 -67.94
C LEU A 1122 -33.74 11.13 -66.90
N ILE A 1123 -33.47 12.44 -66.66
CA ILE A 1123 -34.40 13.61 -66.57
C ILE A 1123 -35.37 13.77 -65.36
N SER A 1124 -34.98 14.67 -64.43
CA SER A 1124 -35.66 15.87 -63.81
C SER A 1124 -37.20 16.13 -63.90
N PRO A 1125 -37.76 17.19 -63.25
CA PRO A 1125 -37.76 17.65 -61.84
C PRO A 1125 -39.21 18.04 -61.37
N SER A 1126 -39.37 19.03 -60.45
CA SER A 1126 -40.64 19.64 -59.93
C SER A 1126 -41.42 18.80 -58.89
N SER A 1127 -42.29 19.30 -58.00
CA SER A 1127 -42.60 20.63 -57.40
C SER A 1127 -43.53 20.38 -56.17
N ASN A 1128 -43.26 20.88 -54.97
CA ASN A 1128 -43.75 22.15 -54.37
C ASN A 1128 -45.21 22.13 -53.82
N PHE A 1129 -45.43 22.74 -52.64
CA PHE A 1129 -46.69 22.81 -51.85
C PHE A 1129 -47.21 21.46 -51.27
N VAL A 1130 -47.93 21.36 -50.13
CA VAL A 1130 -48.74 22.31 -49.33
C VAL A 1130 -48.48 22.13 -47.81
N LYS A 1131 -48.39 23.24 -47.06
CA LYS A 1131 -48.79 23.36 -45.64
C LYS A 1131 -50.11 24.14 -45.63
N PRO A 1132 -51.07 23.97 -44.69
CA PRO A 1132 -50.94 24.78 -43.45
C PRO A 1132 -51.72 24.29 -42.19
N ASN A 1133 -51.59 25.07 -41.09
CA ASN A 1133 -52.58 25.32 -40.01
C ASN A 1133 -52.86 24.20 -38.96
N LEU A 1134 -53.16 24.49 -37.68
CA LEU A 1134 -53.29 25.76 -36.91
C LEU A 1134 -53.05 25.49 -35.39
N HIS A 1135 -52.28 26.34 -34.67
CA HIS A 1135 -52.51 26.86 -33.27
C HIS A 1135 -52.73 25.89 -32.06
N ASP A 1136 -52.55 26.22 -30.76
CA ASP A 1136 -52.11 27.38 -29.95
C ASP A 1136 -51.45 26.82 -28.64
N LEU A 1137 -50.34 27.32 -28.06
CA LEU A 1137 -50.06 28.54 -27.26
C LEU A 1137 -50.36 28.47 -25.73
N HIS A 1138 -49.45 29.07 -24.94
CA HIS A 1138 -49.49 29.52 -23.53
C HIS A 1138 -49.20 28.59 -22.32
N SER A 1139 -48.19 29.02 -21.52
CA SER A 1139 -48.06 29.05 -20.04
C SER A 1139 -48.28 27.78 -19.20
N VAL A 1140 -47.58 27.54 -18.08
CA VAL A 1140 -46.83 28.41 -17.14
C VAL A 1140 -45.47 27.80 -16.83
#